data_AF-A0A7S3WIF5-F1
#
_entry.id   AF-A0A7S3WIF5-F1
#
_cell.length_a   1.000
_cell.length_b   1.000
_cell.length_c   1.000
_cell.angle_alpha   90.00
_cell.angle_beta   90.00
_cell.angle_gamma   90.00
#
_symmetry.space_group_name_H-M   'P 1'
#
loop_
_entity.id
_entity.type
_entity.pdbx_description
1 polymer ?
#
loop_
_entity_poly.entity_id
_entity_poly.type
_entity_poly.pdbx_seq_one_letter_code
_entity_poly.pdbx_strand_id
1 'polypeptide(L)'
;ARSEACCVSMLTIAGRESEGTQMGRSGSAVRQDGKSASLTAPNGRAQQVLLKAALADAGLLAPALSCLEAHGTGTPLGDPIEVGAVAAALLSDRGQEEPLLISSMKANLGHAEPAAGAVGLLKLAATLGVATAPPNAQLRVLNPHVNAALSGLPASLSVQPCSVCSLDPTAPAVAGGVSSFGYSGTLAHAALASQRQGPLLLADQPVAYRRRRFPWLSSPAARQSKAAAPAELFATAWVKHPGALGRKGARSQERWLLCAPPGAELHSGGMARVTPPQCRAGGAASRREWHGWAFVVHSTSGACWSSAPLFDLLGLAQLAAEQQIPLVVLTRGAKQPLALTPAAATACWASGGACSFVCALQVERPRLPVATIDLGVGTDLSVALAAVGPAGDSPAEAHFAWRGSRACVPRLRRATRQPSRAGREPGLSGAQWVTGGLGGLGLRAAALLVECGAATVCLSSRRGARGGREVGAELASLRTRAEVRILPCEAGAVAETTAALQGLASERAPLECVLHAAGVSSDAMLHNLDASRLHAVLAPKAAGAWALHCGLMTAAPRQLLLFSSLASLLGNTGQANYAGANGSLDAAARSRAAAGLVALSLQLPFVSGSGMGAVELERGGPPRHPHAAFVISRDEFAACLRPQLTSTAAALLAVLRGGGLRGDTHRGVTPRLMAELVDTAELVGGRAAEDLVSGPFASKVRRLAAPAQLAYVEQELLSVVRRLAGAEAEHVLATTPFMEAGIDSLAATELAARVGELSGLRLQPTLIFDHPTPRALAAHLVTRVSGSAAAAAAAEAEPPQRRADVF
;
A
#
# COMPACT_ATOMS: atom_id res chain seq x y z
N ALA A 1 4.14 11.56 -11.34
CA ALA A 1 5.03 10.40 -11.47
C ALA A 1 6.20 10.60 -10.53
N ARG A 2 6.51 9.66 -9.65
CA ARG A 2 7.74 9.68 -8.86
C ARG A 2 8.75 8.82 -9.60
N SER A 3 9.86 9.39 -10.02
CA SER A 3 10.99 8.62 -10.55
C SER A 3 11.80 8.07 -9.37
N GLU A 4 12.05 6.77 -9.33
CA GLU A 4 13.02 6.18 -8.41
C GLU A 4 14.35 6.03 -9.16
N ALA A 5 15.38 6.72 -8.69
CA ALA A 5 16.76 6.60 -9.17
C ALA A 5 17.69 6.67 -7.96
N CYS A 6 18.69 5.79 -7.91
CA CYS A 6 19.75 5.83 -6.90
C CYS A 6 21.01 6.41 -7.55
N CYS A 7 21.47 7.55 -7.03
CA CYS A 7 22.72 8.18 -7.45
C CYS A 7 23.59 8.39 -6.22
N VAL A 8 24.87 7.99 -6.31
CA VAL A 8 25.88 8.25 -5.28
C VAL A 8 26.84 9.26 -5.86
N SER A 9 27.14 10.31 -5.10
CA SER A 9 28.11 11.32 -5.47
C SER A 9 28.94 11.69 -4.26
N MET A 10 30.25 11.76 -4.45
CA MET A 10 31.21 12.04 -3.38
C MET A 10 31.77 13.45 -3.57
N LEU A 11 31.61 14.30 -2.56
CA LEU A 11 32.21 15.63 -2.52
C LEU A 11 33.51 15.54 -1.70
N THR A 12 34.63 15.91 -2.31
CA THR A 12 35.93 15.96 -1.65
C THR A 12 36.55 17.34 -1.82
N ILE A 13 37.36 17.78 -0.85
CA ILE A 13 38.19 18.97 -1.02
C ILE A 13 39.33 18.58 -1.96
N ALA A 14 39.45 19.29 -3.09
CA ALA A 14 40.39 18.94 -4.14
C ALA A 14 41.85 18.98 -3.64
N GLY A 15 42.55 17.85 -3.75
CA GLY A 15 44.02 17.77 -3.74
C GLY A 15 44.56 17.86 -5.18
N ARG A 16 45.90 17.89 -5.33
CA ARG A 16 46.59 18.05 -6.63
C ARG A 16 46.23 17.01 -7.71
N GLU A 17 45.63 15.87 -7.35
CA GLU A 17 45.24 14.79 -8.26
C GLU A 17 43.84 14.24 -7.89
N SER A 18 42.77 14.91 -8.30
CA SER A 18 41.39 14.41 -8.11
C SER A 18 40.68 14.21 -9.44
N GLU A 19 40.21 12.99 -9.70
CA GLU A 19 39.34 12.67 -10.83
C GLU A 19 37.89 13.07 -10.49
N GLY A 20 37.39 14.14 -11.13
CA GLY A 20 36.02 14.65 -10.94
C GLY A 20 35.88 16.11 -11.34
N THR A 21 34.63 16.58 -11.49
CA THR A 21 34.36 17.99 -11.81
C THR A 21 34.84 18.90 -10.68
N GLN A 22 35.86 19.70 -10.96
CA GLN A 22 36.42 20.63 -9.96
C GLN A 22 35.63 21.94 -9.89
N MET A 23 35.28 22.36 -8.68
CA MET A 23 34.61 23.63 -8.41
C MET A 23 35.61 24.63 -7.85
N GLY A 24 35.88 25.70 -8.58
CA GLY A 24 36.92 26.67 -8.26
C GLY A 24 36.45 27.85 -7.39
N ARG A 25 35.16 28.21 -7.45
CA ARG A 25 34.53 29.19 -6.55
C ARG A 25 33.14 28.71 -6.17
N SER A 26 32.79 28.78 -4.90
CA SER A 26 31.47 28.43 -4.39
C SER A 26 31.04 29.43 -3.32
N GLY A 27 29.79 29.86 -3.37
CA GLY A 27 29.15 30.61 -2.29
C GLY A 27 27.73 30.11 -2.06
N SER A 28 27.21 30.29 -0.85
CA SER A 28 25.87 29.83 -0.50
C SER A 28 25.22 30.73 0.54
N ALA A 29 23.89 30.70 0.57
CA ALA A 29 23.12 31.36 1.60
C ALA A 29 21.93 30.49 2.01
N VAL A 30 21.56 30.60 3.30
CA VAL A 30 20.34 30.02 3.85
C VAL A 30 19.56 31.12 4.56
N ARG A 31 18.24 31.17 4.34
CA ARG A 31 17.32 32.13 4.94
C ARG A 31 15.99 31.49 5.30
N GLN A 32 15.10 32.27 5.90
CA GLN A 32 13.72 31.90 6.15
C GLN A 32 12.77 32.93 5.49
N ASP A 33 11.61 32.49 5.02
CA ASP A 33 10.57 33.31 4.35
C ASP A 33 10.04 34.48 5.19
N GLY A 34 10.29 34.48 6.49
CA GLY A 34 9.74 35.40 7.49
C GLY A 34 8.23 35.25 7.65
N LYS A 35 7.57 36.38 7.96
CA LYS A 35 6.11 36.46 8.02
C LYS A 35 5.54 36.33 6.60
N SER A 36 4.84 35.24 6.33
CA SER A 36 4.15 34.95 5.07
C SER A 36 2.64 34.81 5.29
N ALA A 37 1.86 34.85 4.19
CA ALA A 37 0.40 34.75 4.25
C ALA A 37 -0.11 33.38 4.73
N SER A 38 0.74 32.35 4.67
CA SER A 38 0.50 31.03 5.25
C SER A 38 1.82 30.30 5.41
N LEU A 39 1.85 29.22 6.20
CA LEU A 39 3.05 28.38 6.41
C LEU A 39 3.74 27.97 5.10
N THR A 40 2.97 27.78 4.01
CA THR A 40 3.49 27.32 2.71
C THR A 40 3.54 28.41 1.64
N ALA A 41 3.12 29.65 1.97
CA ALA A 41 3.15 30.75 1.02
C ALA A 41 4.60 31.27 0.86
N PRO A 42 5.18 31.22 -0.36
CA PRO A 42 6.55 31.64 -0.57
C PRO A 42 6.70 33.17 -0.48
N ASN A 43 7.88 33.65 -0.08
CA ASN A 43 8.17 35.08 0.00
C ASN A 43 9.22 35.50 -1.05
N GLY A 44 8.77 36.18 -2.11
CA GLY A 44 9.65 36.62 -3.22
C GLY A 44 10.75 37.59 -2.79
N ARG A 45 10.51 38.46 -1.80
CA ARG A 45 11.56 39.36 -1.29
C ARG A 45 12.64 38.57 -0.55
N ALA A 46 12.25 37.58 0.26
CA ALA A 46 13.20 36.72 0.95
C ALA A 46 14.06 35.93 -0.05
N GLN A 47 13.47 35.46 -1.14
CA GLN A 47 14.18 34.78 -2.24
C GLN A 47 15.10 35.73 -3.04
N GLN A 48 14.69 36.97 -3.30
CA GLN A 48 15.56 37.96 -3.96
C GLN A 48 16.80 38.26 -3.12
N VAL A 49 16.60 38.47 -1.81
CA VAL A 49 17.70 38.68 -0.87
C VAL A 49 18.57 37.44 -0.84
N LEU A 50 17.99 36.22 -0.77
CA LEU A 50 18.69 34.92 -0.85
C LEU A 50 19.71 34.87 -1.99
N LEU A 51 19.25 35.13 -3.22
CA LEU A 51 20.08 35.12 -4.42
C LEU A 51 21.26 36.10 -4.31
N LYS A 52 20.99 37.35 -3.88
CA LYS A 52 22.03 38.39 -3.76
C LYS A 52 23.13 38.04 -2.76
N ALA A 53 22.80 37.46 -1.59
CA ALA A 53 23.86 37.12 -0.64
C ALA A 53 24.67 35.89 -1.04
N ALA A 54 24.07 34.89 -1.69
CA ALA A 54 24.84 33.75 -2.19
C ALA A 54 25.84 34.17 -3.29
N LEU A 55 25.46 35.14 -4.13
CA LEU A 55 26.38 35.77 -5.08
C LEU A 55 27.49 36.58 -4.41
N ALA A 56 27.15 37.38 -3.40
CA ALA A 56 28.13 38.13 -2.63
C ALA A 56 29.14 37.20 -1.92
N ASP A 57 28.66 36.11 -1.32
CA ASP A 57 29.48 35.06 -0.70
C ASP A 57 30.43 34.38 -1.72
N ALA A 58 29.95 34.18 -2.95
CA ALA A 58 30.76 33.63 -4.04
C ALA A 58 31.72 34.66 -4.69
N GLY A 59 31.62 35.94 -4.34
CA GLY A 59 32.34 37.02 -5.02
C GLY A 59 31.94 37.16 -6.50
N LEU A 60 30.69 36.86 -6.85
CA LEU A 60 30.15 36.89 -8.21
C LEU A 60 29.15 38.03 -8.36
N LEU A 61 29.15 38.66 -9.54
CA LEU A 61 28.08 39.58 -9.96
C LEU A 61 26.95 38.81 -10.64
N ALA A 62 25.73 39.36 -10.61
CA ALA A 62 24.56 38.73 -11.24
C ALA A 62 24.74 38.36 -12.72
N PRO A 63 25.37 39.21 -13.57
CA PRO A 63 25.67 38.84 -14.95
C PRO A 63 26.58 37.63 -15.08
N ALA A 64 27.41 37.29 -14.09
CA ALA A 64 28.34 36.15 -14.20
C ALA A 64 27.67 34.77 -14.21
N LEU A 65 26.39 34.63 -13.82
CA LEU A 65 25.69 33.34 -13.82
C LEU A 65 25.19 32.95 -15.21
N SER A 66 25.74 31.91 -15.82
CA SER A 66 25.27 31.45 -17.14
C SER A 66 24.00 30.60 -17.05
N CYS A 67 23.78 29.92 -15.92
CA CYS A 67 22.59 29.09 -15.71
C CYS A 67 22.07 29.09 -14.26
N LEU A 68 20.80 28.76 -14.10
CA LEU A 68 20.09 28.65 -12.83
C LEU A 68 19.27 27.36 -12.79
N GLU A 69 19.50 26.54 -11.77
CA GLU A 69 18.64 25.44 -11.36
C GLU A 69 17.62 25.96 -10.32
N ALA A 70 16.41 26.27 -10.78
CA ALA A 70 15.32 26.75 -9.95
C ALA A 70 14.74 25.63 -9.07
N HIS A 71 14.15 26.02 -7.94
CA HIS A 71 13.36 25.12 -7.11
C HIS A 71 12.15 24.60 -7.92
N GLY A 72 11.47 25.45 -8.69
CA GLY A 72 10.66 25.06 -9.85
C GLY A 72 9.57 24.03 -9.55
N THR A 73 8.71 24.31 -8.58
CA THR A 73 7.68 23.37 -8.09
C THR A 73 6.58 23.05 -9.09
N GLY A 74 6.42 23.85 -10.15
CA GLY A 74 5.30 23.72 -11.08
C GLY A 74 4.00 24.31 -10.51
N THR A 75 4.06 25.13 -9.46
CA THR A 75 2.86 25.62 -8.77
C THR A 75 2.36 26.94 -9.37
N PRO A 76 1.03 27.17 -9.41
CA PRO A 76 0.47 28.41 -9.96
C PRO A 76 0.97 29.67 -9.25
N LEU A 77 1.22 29.59 -7.94
CA LEU A 77 1.63 30.72 -7.10
C LEU A 77 3.16 30.77 -6.87
N GLY A 78 3.79 29.63 -6.61
CA GLY A 78 5.20 29.61 -6.23
C GLY A 78 6.14 29.94 -7.39
N ASP A 79 5.88 29.40 -8.58
CA ASP A 79 6.75 29.61 -9.73
C ASP A 79 6.81 31.08 -10.18
N PRO A 80 5.68 31.84 -10.25
CA PRO A 80 5.75 33.28 -10.53
C PRO A 80 6.51 34.07 -9.46
N ILE A 81 6.39 33.69 -8.20
CA ILE A 81 7.10 34.36 -7.10
C ILE A 81 8.61 34.09 -7.19
N GLU A 82 9.00 32.84 -7.47
CA GLU A 82 10.40 32.46 -7.67
C GLU A 82 11.00 33.15 -8.89
N VAL A 83 10.30 33.11 -10.02
CA VAL A 83 10.79 33.74 -11.26
C VAL A 83 10.82 35.26 -11.13
N GLY A 84 9.84 35.88 -10.45
CA GLY A 84 9.88 37.30 -10.15
C GLY A 84 11.08 37.68 -9.27
N ALA A 85 11.42 36.86 -8.28
CA ALA A 85 12.62 37.05 -7.47
C ALA A 85 13.92 36.92 -8.29
N VAL A 86 13.97 35.95 -9.22
CA VAL A 86 15.07 35.76 -10.18
C VAL A 86 15.20 36.96 -11.11
N ALA A 87 14.10 37.43 -11.70
CA ALA A 87 14.11 38.60 -12.56
C ALA A 87 14.68 39.83 -11.85
N ALA A 88 14.20 40.09 -10.63
CA ALA A 88 14.62 41.23 -9.83
C ALA A 88 16.04 41.11 -9.23
N ALA A 89 16.62 39.91 -9.17
CA ALA A 89 17.95 39.68 -8.61
C ALA A 89 19.03 39.50 -9.68
N LEU A 90 18.70 38.87 -10.81
CA LEU A 90 19.66 38.34 -11.78
C LEU A 90 19.54 38.93 -13.19
N LEU A 91 18.39 39.52 -13.55
CA LEU A 91 18.11 39.92 -14.94
C LEU A 91 18.07 41.43 -15.16
N SER A 92 17.91 42.24 -14.11
CA SER A 92 17.79 43.71 -14.22
C SER A 92 18.97 44.37 -14.93
N ASP A 93 20.19 43.88 -14.71
CA ASP A 93 21.44 44.46 -15.22
C ASP A 93 22.11 43.58 -16.30
N ARG A 94 21.34 42.67 -16.93
CA ARG A 94 21.86 41.71 -17.90
C ARG A 94 21.62 42.18 -19.34
N GLY A 95 22.61 41.97 -20.22
CA GLY A 95 22.50 42.29 -21.65
C GLY A 95 21.57 41.33 -22.41
N GLN A 96 20.92 41.82 -23.48
CA GLN A 96 19.98 41.03 -24.28
C GLN A 96 20.64 39.84 -25.01
N GLU A 97 21.93 39.95 -25.34
CA GLU A 97 22.69 38.89 -26.01
C GLU A 97 23.16 37.78 -25.05
N GLU A 98 22.93 37.95 -23.74
CA GLU A 98 23.42 37.07 -22.69
C GLU A 98 22.25 36.49 -21.89
N PRO A 99 21.44 35.56 -22.42
CA PRO A 99 20.28 35.07 -21.68
C PRO A 99 20.67 34.16 -20.50
N LEU A 100 20.03 34.34 -19.35
CA LEU A 100 20.16 33.41 -18.23
C LEU A 100 19.41 32.12 -18.56
N LEU A 101 20.11 30.99 -18.57
CA LEU A 101 19.49 29.68 -18.78
C LEU A 101 18.80 29.21 -17.49
N ILE A 102 17.47 29.31 -17.43
CA ILE A 102 16.68 28.86 -16.28
C ILE A 102 16.20 27.43 -16.54
N SER A 103 16.45 26.54 -15.59
CA SER A 103 16.05 25.15 -15.69
C SER A 103 15.61 24.59 -14.34
N SER A 104 14.87 23.47 -14.36
CA SER A 104 14.55 22.73 -13.14
C SER A 104 14.53 21.23 -13.42
N MET A 105 15.24 20.44 -12.63
CA MET A 105 15.24 18.98 -12.74
C MET A 105 13.84 18.39 -12.52
N LYS A 106 12.95 19.12 -11.83
CA LYS A 106 11.55 18.72 -11.64
C LYS A 106 10.79 18.69 -12.97
N ALA A 107 11.21 19.48 -13.97
CA ALA A 107 10.70 19.41 -15.33
C ALA A 107 11.14 18.15 -16.09
N ASN A 108 12.03 17.32 -15.53
CA ASN A 108 12.54 16.12 -16.17
C ASN A 108 12.15 14.84 -15.40
N LEU A 109 12.25 14.90 -14.07
CA LEU A 109 12.08 13.75 -13.18
C LEU A 109 10.88 13.88 -12.22
N GLY A 110 10.28 15.07 -12.08
CA GLY A 110 9.29 15.37 -11.04
C GLY A 110 9.91 15.75 -9.69
N HIS A 111 9.09 15.95 -8.67
CA HIS A 111 9.55 16.42 -7.36
C HIS A 111 10.24 15.31 -6.55
N ALA A 112 11.55 15.43 -6.33
CA ALA A 112 12.37 14.45 -5.60
C ALA A 112 12.29 14.55 -4.05
N GLU A 113 11.18 15.08 -3.53
CA GLU A 113 10.93 15.32 -2.08
C GLU A 113 12.18 15.81 -1.30
N PRO A 114 12.67 15.21 -0.18
CA PRO A 114 13.78 15.81 0.59
C PRO A 114 15.11 15.79 -0.17
N ALA A 115 15.22 15.00 -1.24
CA ALA A 115 16.42 14.95 -2.08
C ALA A 115 16.46 16.06 -3.15
N ALA A 116 15.42 16.90 -3.29
CA ALA A 116 15.32 17.88 -4.37
C ALA A 116 16.51 18.85 -4.44
N GLY A 117 17.01 19.33 -3.31
CA GLY A 117 18.18 20.21 -3.27
C GLY A 117 19.47 19.50 -3.71
N ALA A 118 19.70 18.28 -3.22
CA ALA A 118 20.86 17.47 -3.62
C ALA A 118 20.83 17.12 -5.11
N VAL A 119 19.67 16.74 -5.64
CA VAL A 119 19.49 16.45 -7.07
C VAL A 119 19.76 17.68 -7.94
N GLY A 120 19.26 18.85 -7.54
CA GLY A 120 19.54 20.11 -8.24
C GLY A 120 21.04 20.47 -8.21
N LEU A 121 21.69 20.28 -7.06
CA LEU A 121 23.13 20.54 -6.91
C LEU A 121 23.97 19.63 -7.82
N LEU A 122 23.65 18.33 -7.87
CA LEU A 122 24.34 17.37 -8.74
C LEU A 122 24.13 17.68 -10.21
N LYS A 123 22.91 18.06 -10.60
CA LYS A 123 22.61 18.51 -11.96
C LYS A 123 23.43 19.75 -12.34
N LEU A 124 23.52 20.74 -11.45
CA LEU A 124 24.30 21.95 -11.68
C LEU A 124 25.79 21.62 -11.84
N ALA A 125 26.34 20.78 -10.96
CA ALA A 125 27.74 20.35 -11.04
C ALA A 125 28.05 19.65 -12.37
N ALA A 126 27.19 18.70 -12.79
CA ALA A 126 27.34 18.03 -14.08
C ALA A 126 27.23 19.01 -15.26
N THR A 127 26.29 19.96 -15.19
CA THR A 127 26.08 20.99 -16.22
C THR A 127 27.31 21.87 -16.41
N LEU A 128 27.95 22.29 -15.32
CA LEU A 128 29.16 23.12 -15.36
C LEU A 128 30.37 22.31 -15.84
N GLY A 129 30.49 21.04 -15.44
CA GLY A 129 31.59 20.16 -15.88
C GLY A 129 31.61 19.88 -17.38
N VAL A 130 30.43 19.68 -17.99
CA VAL A 130 30.28 19.41 -19.43
C VAL A 130 29.86 20.63 -20.27
N ALA A 131 29.75 21.80 -19.64
CA ALA A 131 29.32 23.05 -20.26
C ALA A 131 28.01 22.93 -21.07
N THR A 132 27.08 22.07 -20.65
CA THR A 132 25.82 21.79 -21.35
C THR A 132 24.70 21.61 -20.36
N ALA A 133 23.67 22.46 -20.43
CA ALA A 133 22.48 22.39 -19.61
C ALA A 133 21.48 21.39 -20.22
N PRO A 134 20.94 20.45 -19.43
CA PRO A 134 19.89 19.57 -19.92
C PRO A 134 18.59 20.36 -20.14
N PRO A 135 17.72 19.89 -21.05
CA PRO A 135 16.48 20.57 -21.39
C PRO A 135 15.49 20.56 -20.22
N ASN A 136 14.57 21.54 -20.17
CA ASN A 136 13.33 21.43 -19.40
C ASN A 136 12.36 20.48 -20.12
N ALA A 137 12.71 19.19 -20.13
CA ALA A 137 12.20 18.22 -21.09
C ALA A 137 10.67 18.08 -21.07
N GLN A 138 10.00 18.32 -19.93
CA GLN A 138 8.54 18.25 -19.77
C GLN A 138 7.81 19.60 -19.75
N LEU A 139 8.49 20.74 -19.93
CA LEU A 139 7.84 22.05 -20.00
C LEU A 139 7.01 22.16 -21.29
N ARG A 140 5.69 22.29 -21.17
CA ARG A 140 4.73 22.36 -22.31
C ARG A 140 3.93 23.63 -22.35
N VAL A 141 3.40 23.99 -21.18
CA VAL A 141 2.63 25.21 -20.97
C VAL A 141 3.38 25.98 -19.91
N LEU A 142 3.87 27.17 -20.28
CA LEU A 142 4.47 28.07 -19.33
C LEU A 142 3.35 28.78 -18.56
N ASN A 143 3.48 28.88 -17.25
CA ASN A 143 2.55 29.66 -16.43
C ASN A 143 2.48 31.11 -16.98
N PRO A 144 1.29 31.67 -17.27
CA PRO A 144 1.18 33.02 -17.84
C PRO A 144 1.84 34.10 -16.98
N HIS A 145 1.84 33.94 -15.65
CA HIS A 145 2.49 34.88 -14.74
C HIS A 145 4.02 34.74 -14.75
N VAL A 146 4.54 33.52 -14.98
CA VAL A 146 5.97 33.31 -15.24
C VAL A 146 6.37 33.95 -16.57
N ASN A 147 5.55 33.77 -17.61
CA ASN A 147 5.77 34.40 -18.91
C ASN A 147 5.76 35.94 -18.80
N ALA A 148 4.79 36.50 -18.08
CA ALA A 148 4.71 37.93 -17.83
C ALA A 148 5.94 38.44 -17.06
N ALA A 149 6.40 37.70 -16.04
CA ALA A 149 7.58 38.05 -15.25
C ALA A 149 8.90 38.03 -16.04
N LEU A 150 8.98 37.25 -17.13
CA LEU A 150 10.17 37.15 -17.99
C LEU A 150 10.06 37.93 -19.30
N SER A 151 8.89 38.48 -19.62
CA SER A 151 8.63 39.16 -20.89
C SER A 151 9.59 40.33 -21.09
N GLY A 152 10.40 40.28 -22.14
CA GLY A 152 11.39 41.33 -22.46
C GLY A 152 12.70 41.25 -21.68
N LEU A 153 12.85 40.27 -20.77
CA LEU A 153 14.09 40.04 -20.02
C LEU A 153 14.98 38.98 -20.69
N PRO A 154 16.31 39.10 -20.56
CA PRO A 154 17.28 38.14 -21.13
C PRO A 154 17.30 36.83 -20.32
N ALA A 155 16.27 36.00 -20.49
CA ALA A 155 16.18 34.68 -19.87
C ALA A 155 15.64 33.64 -20.86
N SER A 156 16.12 32.41 -20.71
CA SER A 156 15.70 31.29 -21.56
C SER A 156 15.34 30.06 -20.73
N LEU A 157 14.14 29.56 -20.95
CA LEU A 157 13.63 28.29 -20.42
C LEU A 157 13.66 27.25 -21.54
N SER A 158 14.86 26.81 -21.92
CA SER A 158 15.01 25.94 -23.08
C SER A 158 14.42 24.55 -22.85
N VAL A 159 13.72 24.04 -23.86
CA VAL A 159 13.26 22.65 -23.96
C VAL A 159 14.23 21.76 -24.74
N GLN A 160 15.37 22.32 -25.17
CA GLN A 160 16.48 21.63 -25.81
C GLN A 160 17.75 21.75 -24.95
N PRO A 161 18.70 20.81 -25.06
CA PRO A 161 20.02 21.00 -24.47
C PRO A 161 20.65 22.30 -24.97
N CYS A 162 21.24 23.08 -24.08
CA CYS A 162 21.89 24.35 -24.43
C CYS A 162 23.33 24.38 -23.93
N SER A 163 24.23 24.91 -24.75
CA SER A 163 25.60 25.20 -24.31
C SER A 163 25.56 26.23 -23.19
N VAL A 164 26.38 26.00 -22.16
CA VAL A 164 26.59 26.94 -21.06
C VAL A 164 28.00 27.50 -21.23
N CYS A 165 28.09 28.78 -21.60
CA CYS A 165 29.36 29.45 -21.86
C CYS A 165 29.62 30.53 -20.80
N SER A 166 30.90 30.84 -20.55
CA SER A 166 31.26 32.07 -19.85
C SER A 166 30.84 33.27 -20.70
N LEU A 167 30.34 34.31 -20.05
CA LEU A 167 29.98 35.59 -20.69
C LEU A 167 31.19 36.51 -20.86
N ASP A 168 32.24 36.27 -20.08
CA ASP A 168 33.55 36.88 -20.29
C ASP A 168 34.43 35.91 -21.11
N PRO A 169 34.78 36.26 -22.37
CA PRO A 169 35.65 35.45 -23.23
C PRO A 169 37.05 35.23 -22.64
N THR A 170 37.45 36.08 -21.69
CA THR A 170 38.74 36.02 -20.99
C THR A 170 38.68 35.24 -19.68
N ALA A 171 37.46 34.92 -19.17
CA ALA A 171 37.26 34.13 -17.96
C ALA A 171 37.12 32.63 -18.28
N PRO A 172 38.01 31.76 -17.78
CA PRO A 172 37.98 30.33 -18.08
C PRO A 172 36.91 29.54 -17.31
N ALA A 173 36.16 30.17 -16.41
CA ALA A 173 35.22 29.50 -15.51
C ALA A 173 33.75 29.86 -15.83
N VAL A 174 32.89 28.84 -15.88
CA VAL A 174 31.45 29.00 -16.06
C VAL A 174 30.78 28.92 -14.69
N ALA A 175 29.87 29.85 -14.39
CA ALA A 175 29.14 29.87 -13.13
C ALA A 175 27.64 29.58 -13.28
N GLY A 176 27.05 28.97 -12.27
CA GLY A 176 25.62 28.70 -12.20
C GLY A 176 25.11 28.68 -10.76
N GLY A 177 23.79 28.84 -10.59
CA GLY A 177 23.11 28.84 -9.29
C GLY A 177 22.14 27.68 -9.12
N VAL A 178 21.87 27.25 -7.88
CA VAL A 178 20.82 26.27 -7.54
C VAL A 178 20.01 26.72 -6.34
N SER A 179 18.69 26.68 -6.45
CA SER A 179 17.73 27.04 -5.39
C SER A 179 16.99 25.81 -4.85
N SER A 180 16.79 25.77 -3.52
CA SER A 180 15.96 24.76 -2.86
C SER A 180 15.18 25.36 -1.70
N PHE A 181 13.85 25.26 -1.75
CA PHE A 181 12.95 25.84 -0.75
C PHE A 181 12.19 24.75 0.00
N GLY A 182 12.20 24.81 1.33
CA GLY A 182 11.47 23.91 2.22
C GLY A 182 10.07 24.44 2.50
N TYR A 183 9.11 23.53 2.67
CA TYR A 183 7.70 23.90 2.90
C TYR A 183 7.47 24.73 4.17
N SER A 184 8.37 24.64 5.15
CA SER A 184 8.38 25.43 6.40
C SER A 184 8.98 26.83 6.23
N GLY A 185 9.28 27.22 4.99
CA GLY A 185 9.86 28.50 4.63
C GLY A 185 11.38 28.58 4.76
N THR A 186 12.11 27.46 4.91
CA THR A 186 13.58 27.45 4.88
C THR A 186 14.06 27.52 3.44
N LEU A 187 14.80 28.58 3.07
CA LEU A 187 15.28 28.82 1.72
C LEU A 187 16.79 28.62 1.65
N ALA A 188 17.28 27.91 0.65
CA ALA A 188 18.72 27.76 0.39
C ALA A 188 19.05 28.06 -1.08
N HIS A 189 20.18 28.73 -1.31
CA HIS A 189 20.74 28.94 -2.64
C HIS A 189 22.26 28.74 -2.62
N ALA A 190 22.81 28.13 -3.66
CA ALA A 190 24.25 27.99 -3.85
C ALA A 190 24.65 28.43 -5.26
N ALA A 191 25.75 29.18 -5.36
CA ALA A 191 26.40 29.56 -6.61
C ALA A 191 27.73 28.80 -6.73
N LEU A 192 27.99 28.23 -7.91
CA LEU A 192 29.16 27.39 -8.19
C LEU A 192 29.80 27.87 -9.48
N ALA A 193 31.14 27.90 -9.52
CA ALA A 193 31.91 28.12 -10.73
C ALA A 193 32.89 26.96 -10.95
N SER A 194 32.96 26.47 -12.18
CA SER A 194 33.86 25.38 -12.58
C SER A 194 34.67 25.78 -13.81
N GLN A 195 35.92 25.35 -13.87
CA GLN A 195 36.66 25.36 -15.13
C GLN A 195 36.16 24.22 -16.01
N ARG A 196 35.96 24.49 -17.29
CA ARG A 196 35.48 23.50 -18.25
C ARG A 196 36.44 22.30 -18.30
N GLN A 197 35.90 21.09 -18.10
CA GLN A 197 36.70 19.85 -18.05
C GLN A 197 36.31 18.80 -19.11
N GLY A 198 35.57 19.17 -20.16
CA GLY A 198 35.17 18.21 -21.20
C GLY A 198 34.81 18.82 -22.56
N PRO A 199 34.68 17.96 -23.60
CA PRO A 199 34.15 18.34 -24.90
C PRO A 199 32.69 18.82 -24.76
N LEU A 200 32.27 19.74 -25.63
CA LEU A 200 30.86 20.12 -25.71
C LEU A 200 30.05 18.92 -26.19
N LEU A 201 29.11 18.45 -25.37
CA LEU A 201 28.17 17.42 -25.77
C LEU A 201 26.97 18.10 -26.44
N LEU A 202 27.12 18.41 -27.72
CA LEU A 202 25.95 18.76 -28.53
C LEU A 202 25.16 17.49 -28.79
N ALA A 203 23.89 17.47 -28.43
CA ALA A 203 23.02 16.39 -28.82
C ALA A 203 22.81 16.46 -30.34
N ASP A 204 23.27 15.45 -31.07
CA ASP A 204 23.12 15.35 -32.54
C ASP A 204 21.64 15.28 -32.99
N GLN A 205 20.72 15.02 -32.06
CA GLN A 205 19.29 14.99 -32.31
C GLN A 205 18.51 15.90 -31.35
N PRO A 206 17.56 16.70 -31.86
CA PRO A 206 16.69 17.49 -31.00
C PRO A 206 15.89 16.57 -30.08
N VAL A 207 15.82 16.94 -28.80
CA VAL A 207 15.03 16.23 -27.81
C VAL A 207 13.56 16.46 -28.14
N ALA A 208 12.97 15.49 -28.83
CA ALA A 208 11.55 15.48 -29.09
C ALA A 208 10.82 14.87 -27.89
N TYR A 209 9.90 15.63 -27.30
CA TYR A 209 8.96 15.02 -26.39
C TYR A 209 8.07 14.03 -27.14
N ARG A 210 8.37 12.75 -26.99
CA ARG A 210 7.39 11.71 -27.24
C ARG A 210 6.70 11.41 -25.94
N ARG A 211 5.46 11.90 -25.79
CA ARG A 211 4.53 11.36 -24.80
C ARG A 211 4.35 9.88 -25.13
N ARG A 212 5.17 9.02 -24.55
CA ARG A 212 4.86 7.60 -24.47
C ARG A 212 3.65 7.50 -23.55
N ARG A 213 2.48 7.33 -24.16
CA ARG A 213 1.32 6.82 -23.46
C ARG A 213 1.66 5.36 -23.16
N PHE A 214 2.27 5.14 -22.02
CA PHE A 214 1.97 3.91 -21.31
C PHE A 214 0.46 3.98 -21.10
N PRO A 215 -0.33 2.98 -21.51
CA PRO A 215 -1.73 2.98 -21.14
C PRO A 215 -1.75 3.13 -19.63
N TRP A 216 -2.28 4.25 -19.15
CA TRP A 216 -2.88 4.28 -17.85
C TRP A 216 -4.05 3.31 -18.00
N LEU A 217 -3.79 2.06 -17.66
CA LEU A 217 -4.83 1.14 -17.30
C LEU A 217 -5.44 1.75 -16.04
N SER A 218 -6.50 2.52 -16.26
CA SER A 218 -7.42 2.84 -15.20
C SER A 218 -7.93 1.50 -14.73
N SER A 219 -7.53 1.08 -13.53
CA SER A 219 -8.38 0.13 -12.85
C SER A 219 -9.74 0.81 -12.68
N PRO A 220 -10.85 0.17 -13.08
CA PRO A 220 -12.19 0.56 -12.69
C PRO A 220 -12.33 0.83 -11.18
N ALA A 221 -11.38 0.37 -10.34
CA ALA A 221 -11.36 0.60 -8.91
C ALA A 221 -11.10 2.05 -8.48
N ALA A 222 -10.48 2.91 -9.30
CA ALA A 222 -10.24 4.31 -8.90
C ALA A 222 -11.49 5.21 -8.98
N ARG A 223 -12.60 4.70 -9.55
CA ARG A 223 -13.91 5.39 -9.56
C ARG A 223 -14.91 4.89 -8.52
N GLN A 224 -14.53 3.93 -7.66
CA GLN A 224 -15.39 3.44 -6.59
C GLN A 224 -14.77 3.68 -5.21
N SER A 225 -14.86 4.93 -4.75
CA SER A 225 -14.87 5.27 -3.34
C SER A 225 -15.92 6.36 -3.06
N LYS A 226 -17.13 6.17 -3.61
CA LYS A 226 -18.38 6.64 -2.99
C LYS A 226 -18.88 5.40 -2.22
N ALA A 227 -18.80 5.47 -0.88
CA ALA A 227 -18.90 4.35 0.08
C ALA A 227 -17.82 3.26 -0.13
N ALA A 228 -16.90 3.11 0.82
CA ALA A 228 -16.04 1.94 0.87
C ALA A 228 -16.92 0.68 0.88
N ALA A 229 -16.80 -0.18 -0.14
CA ALA A 229 -17.45 -1.47 -0.09
C ALA A 229 -16.97 -2.20 1.18
N PRO A 230 -17.89 -2.75 2.00
CA PRO A 230 -17.51 -3.41 3.23
C PRO A 230 -16.52 -4.54 2.95
N ALA A 231 -15.62 -4.81 3.89
CA ALA A 231 -14.83 -6.03 3.85
C ALA A 231 -15.76 -7.25 3.79
N GLU A 232 -15.46 -8.18 2.90
CA GLU A 232 -16.26 -9.39 2.66
C GLU A 232 -15.47 -10.64 3.06
N LEU A 233 -16.20 -11.68 3.42
CA LEU A 233 -15.65 -12.98 3.80
C LEU A 233 -15.70 -13.93 2.60
N PHE A 234 -14.59 -14.62 2.36
CA PHE A 234 -14.44 -15.57 1.27
C PHE A 234 -13.98 -16.92 1.83
N ALA A 235 -14.46 -18.00 1.25
CA ALA A 235 -13.97 -19.35 1.53
C ALA A 235 -13.17 -19.87 0.33
N THR A 236 -12.18 -20.73 0.60
CA THR A 236 -11.52 -21.47 -0.47
C THR A 236 -12.36 -22.69 -0.86
N ALA A 237 -12.65 -22.83 -2.15
CA ALA A 237 -13.34 -23.96 -2.75
C ALA A 237 -12.39 -24.72 -3.68
N TRP A 238 -12.46 -26.05 -3.65
CA TRP A 238 -11.68 -26.91 -4.54
C TRP A 238 -12.54 -27.34 -5.72
N VAL A 239 -12.15 -26.92 -6.92
CA VAL A 239 -12.92 -27.19 -8.15
C VAL A 239 -12.16 -28.18 -9.03
N LYS A 240 -12.89 -28.98 -9.83
CA LYS A 240 -12.27 -29.95 -10.74
C LYS A 240 -11.36 -29.22 -11.72
N HIS A 241 -10.12 -29.69 -11.86
CA HIS A 241 -9.25 -29.20 -12.92
C HIS A 241 -9.66 -29.81 -14.27
N PRO A 242 -10.06 -29.00 -15.28
CA PRO A 242 -10.63 -29.51 -16.54
C PRO A 242 -9.63 -30.29 -17.40
N GLY A 243 -8.33 -29.99 -17.30
CA GLY A 243 -7.26 -30.60 -18.11
C GLY A 243 -6.47 -31.75 -17.46
N ALA A 244 -6.83 -32.17 -16.23
CA ALA A 244 -6.03 -33.14 -15.46
C ALA A 244 -6.53 -34.60 -15.53
N LEU A 245 -7.57 -34.89 -16.32
CA LEU A 245 -7.91 -36.28 -16.61
C LEU A 245 -6.78 -36.85 -17.46
N GLY A 246 -6.04 -37.80 -16.87
CA GLY A 246 -4.77 -38.32 -17.36
C GLY A 246 -4.71 -38.35 -18.88
N ARG A 247 -3.72 -37.64 -19.44
CA ARG A 247 -3.34 -37.78 -20.85
C ARG A 247 -3.05 -39.26 -21.08
N LYS A 248 -4.03 -40.02 -21.59
CA LYS A 248 -3.83 -41.36 -22.12
C LYS A 248 -2.80 -41.22 -23.24
N GLY A 249 -1.53 -41.50 -22.93
CA GLY A 249 -0.43 -41.38 -23.88
C GLY A 249 0.73 -40.48 -23.47
N ALA A 250 0.73 -39.83 -22.28
CA ALA A 250 1.95 -39.19 -21.79
C ALA A 250 2.97 -40.27 -21.37
N ARG A 251 3.82 -40.69 -22.31
CA ARG A 251 4.94 -41.60 -22.04
C ARG A 251 5.85 -40.97 -20.98
N SER A 252 5.99 -41.66 -19.85
CA SER A 252 6.77 -41.27 -18.67
C SER A 252 8.29 -41.28 -18.92
N GLN A 253 8.79 -40.32 -19.71
CA GLN A 253 10.23 -40.07 -19.83
C GLN A 253 10.75 -39.02 -18.85
N GLU A 254 9.87 -38.37 -18.07
CA GLU A 254 10.26 -37.35 -17.10
C GLU A 254 10.76 -37.99 -15.80
N ARG A 255 12.05 -37.82 -15.51
CA ARG A 255 12.68 -38.32 -14.28
C ARG A 255 12.62 -37.24 -13.20
N TRP A 256 11.93 -37.50 -12.09
CA TRP A 256 11.87 -36.61 -10.92
C TRP A 256 12.72 -37.15 -9.77
N LEU A 257 13.44 -36.27 -9.07
CA LEU A 257 14.17 -36.64 -7.85
C LEU A 257 13.22 -36.52 -6.65
N LEU A 258 12.97 -37.62 -5.96
CA LEU A 258 12.07 -37.66 -4.80
C LEU A 258 12.87 -37.44 -3.51
N CYS A 259 12.69 -36.29 -2.87
CA CYS A 259 13.31 -35.92 -1.61
C CYS A 259 12.35 -36.24 -0.45
N ALA A 260 12.69 -37.21 0.40
CA ALA A 260 11.84 -37.63 1.52
C ALA A 260 12.68 -38.15 2.69
N PRO A 261 12.27 -37.97 3.96
CA PRO A 261 13.04 -38.49 5.10
C PRO A 261 13.22 -40.03 5.03
N PRO A 262 14.22 -40.57 5.76
CA PRO A 262 14.39 -42.01 5.91
C PRO A 262 13.08 -42.69 6.34
N GLY A 263 12.67 -43.77 5.67
CA GLY A 263 11.50 -44.57 6.05
C GLY A 263 10.13 -44.16 5.50
N ALA A 264 9.97 -43.01 4.84
CA ALA A 264 8.72 -42.66 4.13
C ALA A 264 8.32 -43.69 3.04
N GLU A 265 7.21 -44.42 3.19
CA GLU A 265 6.75 -45.36 2.14
C GLU A 265 6.09 -44.61 0.98
N LEU A 266 6.67 -44.73 -0.22
CA LEU A 266 6.11 -44.19 -1.46
C LEU A 266 6.35 -45.21 -2.57
N HIS A 267 5.29 -45.62 -3.26
CA HIS A 267 5.38 -46.48 -4.44
C HIS A 267 5.62 -45.58 -5.67
N SER A 268 6.78 -45.71 -6.33
CA SER A 268 7.14 -44.91 -7.49
C SER A 268 7.54 -45.79 -8.69
N GLY A 269 6.85 -45.61 -9.82
CA GLY A 269 7.36 -46.05 -11.12
C GLY A 269 8.33 -45.01 -11.67
N GLY A 270 9.63 -45.32 -11.71
CA GLY A 270 10.65 -44.52 -12.42
C GLY A 270 11.28 -43.32 -11.68
N MET A 271 11.12 -43.19 -10.36
CA MET A 271 11.73 -42.09 -9.57
C MET A 271 12.87 -42.58 -8.68
N ALA A 272 13.95 -41.80 -8.56
CA ALA A 272 15.02 -42.05 -7.59
C ALA A 272 14.70 -41.35 -6.26
N ARG A 273 14.80 -42.09 -5.15
CA ARG A 273 14.52 -41.61 -3.80
C ARG A 273 15.82 -41.20 -3.10
N VAL A 274 15.86 -39.99 -2.56
CA VAL A 274 16.99 -39.44 -1.79
C VAL A 274 16.50 -38.83 -0.48
N THR A 275 17.29 -38.96 0.58
CA THR A 275 16.97 -38.35 1.88
C THR A 275 17.44 -36.90 1.96
N PRO A 276 16.70 -35.97 2.59
CA PRO A 276 17.09 -34.56 2.72
C PRO A 276 18.55 -34.29 3.15
N PRO A 277 19.16 -35.03 4.10
CA PRO A 277 20.58 -34.84 4.43
C PRO A 277 21.54 -35.23 3.30
N GLN A 278 21.13 -36.12 2.39
CA GLN A 278 21.90 -36.51 1.20
C GLN A 278 21.73 -35.55 0.02
N CYS A 279 20.76 -34.62 0.07
CA CYS A 279 20.57 -33.59 -0.96
C CYS A 279 21.60 -32.45 -0.90
N ARG A 280 22.63 -32.51 -0.05
CA ARG A 280 23.66 -31.46 0.04
C ARG A 280 24.54 -31.43 -1.22
N ALA A 281 25.04 -30.24 -1.54
CA ALA A 281 25.70 -29.77 -2.77
C ALA A 281 26.87 -30.60 -3.38
N GLY A 282 27.16 -31.81 -2.90
CA GLY A 282 28.21 -32.71 -3.41
C GLY A 282 27.70 -33.97 -4.14
N GLY A 283 26.39 -34.25 -4.16
CA GLY A 283 25.85 -35.38 -4.92
C GLY A 283 25.71 -35.03 -6.40
N ALA A 284 26.64 -35.49 -7.23
CA ALA A 284 26.69 -35.26 -8.68
C ALA A 284 25.55 -35.92 -9.47
N ALA A 285 24.28 -35.70 -9.12
CA ALA A 285 23.18 -35.92 -10.02
C ALA A 285 23.22 -34.81 -11.07
N SER A 286 23.84 -35.08 -12.22
CA SER A 286 23.97 -34.09 -13.27
C SER A 286 22.59 -33.51 -13.61
N ARG A 287 22.49 -32.18 -13.68
CA ARG A 287 21.30 -31.41 -14.07
C ARG A 287 20.67 -31.88 -15.40
N ARG A 288 21.40 -32.71 -16.17
CA ARG A 288 21.01 -33.27 -17.47
C ARG A 288 20.09 -34.49 -17.38
N GLU A 289 19.88 -35.08 -16.20
CA GLU A 289 19.07 -36.31 -16.07
C GLU A 289 17.67 -36.12 -15.45
N TRP A 290 17.41 -35.04 -14.70
CA TRP A 290 16.19 -34.89 -13.89
C TRP A 290 15.40 -33.63 -14.26
N HIS A 291 14.08 -33.76 -14.30
CA HIS A 291 13.12 -32.68 -14.59
C HIS A 291 13.00 -31.66 -13.45
N GLY A 292 13.09 -32.12 -12.21
CA GLY A 292 12.91 -31.31 -11.02
C GLY A 292 12.95 -32.14 -9.74
N TRP A 293 12.76 -31.46 -8.61
CA TRP A 293 12.74 -32.08 -7.29
C TRP A 293 11.32 -32.13 -6.75
N ALA A 294 10.93 -33.28 -6.21
CA ALA A 294 9.66 -33.48 -5.53
C ALA A 294 9.95 -33.73 -4.04
N PHE A 295 9.59 -32.78 -3.18
CA PHE A 295 9.82 -32.88 -1.74
C PHE A 295 8.56 -33.35 -1.01
N VAL A 296 8.68 -34.42 -0.25
CA VAL A 296 7.57 -34.97 0.54
C VAL A 296 7.62 -34.39 1.94
N VAL A 297 6.59 -33.61 2.28
CA VAL A 297 6.41 -33.10 3.63
C VAL A 297 6.08 -34.27 4.54
N HIS A 298 6.87 -34.41 5.59
CA HIS A 298 6.76 -35.50 6.54
C HIS A 298 6.26 -35.03 7.89
N SER A 299 5.81 -35.99 8.71
CA SER A 299 5.61 -35.78 10.13
C SER A 299 6.76 -36.41 10.89
N THR A 300 7.28 -35.69 11.89
CA THR A 300 8.04 -36.32 12.96
C THR A 300 7.10 -37.29 13.70
N SER A 301 7.55 -38.50 13.98
CA SER A 301 6.79 -39.60 14.61
C SER A 301 6.28 -39.33 16.04
N GLY A 302 6.37 -38.09 16.52
CA GLY A 302 5.95 -37.67 17.85
C GLY A 302 4.53 -37.10 17.91
N ALA A 303 3.92 -37.20 19.09
CA ALA A 303 2.67 -36.53 19.45
C ALA A 303 2.85 -35.02 19.74
N CYS A 304 3.89 -34.40 19.19
CA CYS A 304 4.20 -32.98 19.37
C CYS A 304 4.40 -32.30 18.03
N TRP A 305 4.01 -31.03 17.95
CA TRP A 305 4.27 -30.22 16.77
C TRP A 305 5.77 -29.94 16.61
N SER A 306 6.26 -29.95 15.37
CA SER A 306 7.67 -29.71 15.04
C SER A 306 7.81 -28.78 13.84
N SER A 307 8.79 -27.88 13.90
CA SER A 307 9.20 -27.04 12.77
C SER A 307 10.09 -27.77 11.75
N ALA A 308 10.54 -29.00 12.04
CA ALA A 308 11.49 -29.73 11.21
C ALA A 308 11.08 -29.87 9.73
N PRO A 309 9.81 -30.20 9.39
CA PRO A 309 9.43 -30.34 7.98
C PRO A 309 9.54 -29.03 7.19
N LEU A 310 9.29 -27.89 7.84
CA LEU A 310 9.43 -26.56 7.23
C LEU A 310 10.90 -26.12 7.15
N PHE A 311 11.74 -26.57 8.09
CA PHE A 311 13.19 -26.35 8.03
C PHE A 311 13.83 -27.13 6.88
N ASP A 312 13.44 -28.39 6.69
CA ASP A 312 13.89 -29.19 5.56
C ASP A 312 13.46 -28.57 4.22
N LEU A 313 12.21 -28.07 4.16
CA LEU A 313 11.71 -27.32 3.00
C LEU A 313 12.52 -26.05 2.74
N LEU A 314 12.88 -25.29 3.79
CA LEU A 314 13.70 -24.08 3.65
C LEU A 314 15.04 -24.40 2.99
N GLY A 315 15.76 -25.42 3.49
CA GLY A 315 17.05 -25.82 2.92
C GLY A 315 16.93 -26.28 1.46
N LEU A 316 15.91 -27.08 1.15
CA LEU A 316 15.65 -27.51 -0.23
C LEU A 316 15.24 -26.36 -1.14
N ALA A 317 14.44 -25.41 -0.65
CA ALA A 317 14.02 -24.23 -1.43
C ALA A 317 15.20 -23.30 -1.72
N GLN A 318 16.11 -23.11 -0.75
CA GLN A 318 17.36 -22.35 -0.96
C GLN A 318 18.22 -23.01 -2.02
N LEU A 319 18.45 -24.31 -1.90
CA LEU A 319 19.25 -25.06 -2.86
C LEU A 319 18.60 -25.10 -4.26
N ALA A 320 17.29 -25.32 -4.33
CA ALA A 320 16.54 -25.28 -5.59
C ALA A 320 16.61 -23.89 -6.24
N ALA A 321 16.56 -22.82 -5.45
CA ALA A 321 16.70 -21.46 -5.95
C ALA A 321 18.14 -21.16 -6.45
N GLU A 322 19.17 -21.60 -5.72
CA GLU A 322 20.57 -21.47 -6.14
C GLU A 322 20.84 -22.22 -7.45
N GLN A 323 20.32 -23.44 -7.55
CA GLN A 323 20.50 -24.31 -8.70
C GLN A 323 19.44 -24.11 -9.79
N GLN A 324 18.50 -23.17 -9.63
CA GLN A 324 17.34 -22.96 -10.52
C GLN A 324 16.67 -24.29 -10.94
N ILE A 325 16.38 -25.15 -9.95
CA ILE A 325 15.74 -26.45 -10.16
C ILE A 325 14.26 -26.33 -9.79
N PRO A 326 13.32 -26.79 -10.64
CA PRO A 326 11.91 -26.84 -10.30
C PRO A 326 11.65 -27.61 -9.01
N LEU A 327 10.80 -27.09 -8.12
CA LEU A 327 10.47 -27.71 -6.83
C LEU A 327 8.97 -27.96 -6.69
N VAL A 328 8.57 -29.21 -6.56
CA VAL A 328 7.20 -29.61 -6.23
C VAL A 328 7.13 -30.08 -4.79
N VAL A 329 6.28 -29.46 -3.98
CA VAL A 329 6.04 -29.85 -2.59
C VAL A 329 4.85 -30.78 -2.53
N LEU A 330 5.12 -32.06 -2.25
CA LEU A 330 4.15 -33.12 -2.06
C LEU A 330 3.69 -33.14 -0.59
N THR A 331 2.38 -33.07 -0.39
CA THR A 331 1.76 -33.04 0.93
C THR A 331 0.67 -34.10 1.04
N ARG A 332 0.30 -34.46 2.26
CA ARG A 332 -0.88 -35.28 2.53
C ARG A 332 -1.65 -34.67 3.69
N GLY A 333 -2.94 -34.45 3.51
CA GLY A 333 -3.77 -33.91 4.58
C GLY A 333 -3.74 -32.39 4.71
N ALA A 334 -2.99 -31.68 3.85
CA ALA A 334 -2.93 -30.22 3.89
C ALA A 334 -4.28 -29.61 3.54
N LYS A 335 -4.94 -30.13 2.51
CA LYS A 335 -6.17 -29.54 1.93
C LYS A 335 -7.43 -30.36 2.25
N GLN A 336 -7.29 -31.67 2.48
CA GLN A 336 -8.33 -32.52 3.05
C GLN A 336 -7.75 -33.22 4.27
N PRO A 337 -8.11 -32.78 5.49
CA PRO A 337 -7.54 -33.36 6.70
C PRO A 337 -7.80 -34.86 6.80
N LEU A 338 -6.81 -35.58 7.32
CA LEU A 338 -6.95 -37.00 7.69
C LEU A 338 -7.68 -37.11 9.04
N ALA A 339 -8.10 -38.33 9.39
CA ALA A 339 -8.64 -38.62 10.72
C ALA A 339 -7.68 -38.12 11.82
N LEU A 340 -8.23 -37.51 12.87
CA LEU A 340 -7.50 -36.66 13.81
C LEU A 340 -6.80 -37.46 14.91
N THR A 341 -5.92 -38.37 14.53
CA THR A 341 -4.90 -38.88 15.46
C THR A 341 -3.86 -37.77 15.71
N PRO A 342 -3.21 -37.70 16.88
CA PRO A 342 -2.19 -36.68 17.15
C PRO A 342 -1.10 -36.62 16.07
N ALA A 343 -0.63 -37.79 15.61
CA ALA A 343 0.37 -37.89 14.53
C ALA A 343 -0.16 -37.41 13.17
N ALA A 344 -1.43 -37.70 12.83
CA ALA A 344 -2.02 -37.21 11.59
C ALA A 344 -2.27 -35.70 11.63
N ALA A 345 -2.62 -35.14 12.80
CA ALA A 345 -2.84 -33.71 12.97
C ALA A 345 -1.54 -32.92 12.77
N THR A 346 -0.46 -33.29 13.46
CA THR A 346 0.85 -32.62 13.30
C THR A 346 1.33 -32.67 11.85
N ALA A 347 1.16 -33.81 11.17
CA ALA A 347 1.45 -33.97 9.75
C ALA A 347 0.64 -33.02 8.86
N CYS A 348 -0.67 -32.95 9.07
CA CYS A 348 -1.58 -32.10 8.29
C CYS A 348 -1.21 -30.62 8.45
N TRP A 349 -0.83 -30.19 9.65
CA TRP A 349 -0.54 -28.79 9.94
C TRP A 349 0.79 -28.35 9.33
N ALA A 350 1.84 -29.18 9.46
CA ALA A 350 3.10 -28.96 8.77
C ALA A 350 2.91 -28.91 7.25
N SER A 351 2.07 -29.78 6.70
CA SER A 351 1.71 -29.81 5.28
C SER A 351 0.97 -28.54 4.83
N GLY A 352 0.06 -28.02 5.66
CA GLY A 352 -0.58 -26.72 5.43
C GLY A 352 0.40 -25.55 5.41
N GLY A 353 1.35 -25.56 6.36
CA GLY A 353 2.43 -24.59 6.39
C GLY A 353 3.32 -24.67 5.15
N ALA A 354 3.73 -25.86 4.74
CA ALA A 354 4.58 -26.07 3.57
C ALA A 354 3.91 -25.57 2.29
N CYS A 355 2.59 -25.81 2.13
CA CYS A 355 1.85 -25.27 0.99
C CYS A 355 1.90 -23.73 0.94
N SER A 356 1.76 -23.09 2.09
CA SER A 356 1.67 -21.64 2.20
C SER A 356 3.05 -20.96 2.12
N PHE A 357 4.10 -21.66 2.56
CA PHE A 357 5.49 -21.29 2.31
C PHE A 357 5.76 -21.17 0.81
N VAL A 358 5.25 -22.11 0.00
CA VAL A 358 5.38 -22.08 -1.46
C VAL A 358 4.66 -20.87 -2.07
N CYS A 359 3.51 -20.43 -1.54
CA CYS A 359 2.85 -19.20 -2.02
C CYS A 359 3.80 -17.99 -1.91
N ALA A 360 4.53 -17.85 -0.81
CA ALA A 360 5.51 -16.78 -0.65
C ALA A 360 6.72 -16.93 -1.58
N LEU A 361 7.20 -18.17 -1.81
CA LEU A 361 8.26 -18.44 -2.79
C LEU A 361 7.88 -18.03 -4.21
N GLN A 362 6.64 -18.24 -4.63
CA GLN A 362 6.18 -17.86 -5.97
C GLN A 362 6.23 -16.35 -6.19
N VAL A 363 5.87 -15.59 -5.14
CA VAL A 363 5.92 -14.12 -5.17
C VAL A 363 7.37 -13.63 -5.14
N GLU A 364 8.22 -14.23 -4.31
CA GLU A 364 9.61 -13.81 -4.17
C GLU A 364 10.50 -14.24 -5.35
N ARG A 365 10.25 -15.43 -5.90
CA ARG A 365 11.06 -16.08 -6.95
C ARG A 365 10.18 -16.49 -8.14
N PRO A 366 9.59 -15.54 -8.88
CA PRO A 366 8.66 -15.84 -9.97
C PRO A 366 9.28 -16.64 -11.14
N ARG A 367 10.61 -16.66 -11.24
CA ARG A 367 11.34 -17.46 -12.25
C ARG A 367 11.63 -18.89 -11.79
N LEU A 368 11.51 -19.19 -10.50
CA LEU A 368 11.70 -20.54 -9.98
C LEU A 368 10.37 -21.30 -10.07
N PRO A 369 10.25 -22.35 -10.90
CA PRO A 369 9.02 -23.11 -10.98
C PRO A 369 8.78 -23.85 -9.67
N VAL A 370 7.76 -23.43 -8.92
CA VAL A 370 7.39 -24.08 -7.65
C VAL A 370 5.90 -24.37 -7.60
N ALA A 371 5.56 -25.57 -7.16
CA ALA A 371 4.17 -26.03 -7.07
C ALA A 371 3.91 -26.86 -5.81
N THR A 372 2.64 -27.04 -5.47
CA THR A 372 2.22 -27.91 -4.37
C THR A 372 1.22 -28.94 -4.86
N ILE A 373 1.33 -30.17 -4.38
CA ILE A 373 0.38 -31.25 -4.65
C ILE A 373 -0.03 -31.90 -3.32
N ASP A 374 -1.30 -31.80 -2.95
CA ASP A 374 -1.89 -32.54 -1.83
C ASP A 374 -2.43 -33.87 -2.32
N LEU A 375 -1.79 -34.97 -1.91
CA LEU A 375 -2.08 -36.32 -2.36
C LEU A 375 -3.25 -36.92 -1.58
N GLY A 376 -4.23 -37.48 -2.31
CA GLY A 376 -5.30 -38.29 -1.76
C GLY A 376 -4.89 -39.75 -1.57
N VAL A 377 -5.69 -40.52 -0.83
CA VAL A 377 -5.51 -41.97 -0.71
C VAL A 377 -5.55 -42.61 -2.10
N GLY A 378 -4.56 -43.47 -2.41
CA GLY A 378 -4.48 -44.19 -3.69
C GLY A 378 -4.09 -43.32 -4.90
N THR A 379 -3.56 -42.12 -4.70
CA THR A 379 -3.08 -41.26 -5.80
C THR A 379 -1.79 -41.82 -6.40
N ASP A 380 -1.75 -42.03 -7.71
CA ASP A 380 -0.52 -42.36 -8.44
C ASP A 380 0.36 -41.11 -8.56
N LEU A 381 1.59 -41.21 -8.05
CA LEU A 381 2.53 -40.09 -7.99
C LEU A 381 2.99 -39.63 -9.38
N SER A 382 3.14 -40.54 -10.34
CA SER A 382 3.55 -40.22 -11.71
C SER A 382 2.46 -39.40 -12.42
N VAL A 383 1.20 -39.78 -12.21
CA VAL A 383 0.03 -39.06 -12.73
C VAL A 383 -0.09 -37.69 -12.06
N ALA A 384 0.18 -37.61 -10.76
CA ALA A 384 0.11 -36.36 -10.02
C ALA A 384 1.15 -35.32 -10.50
N LEU A 385 2.40 -35.76 -10.71
CA LEU A 385 3.48 -34.88 -11.16
C LEU A 385 3.29 -34.41 -12.60
N ALA A 386 2.71 -35.24 -13.48
CA ALA A 386 2.39 -34.87 -14.85
C ALA A 386 1.42 -33.68 -14.95
N ALA A 387 0.64 -33.38 -13.91
CA ALA A 387 -0.28 -32.23 -13.90
C ALA A 387 0.40 -30.87 -13.73
N VAL A 388 1.66 -30.83 -13.28
CA VAL A 388 2.42 -29.58 -13.11
C VAL A 388 3.03 -29.10 -14.44
N GLY A 389 3.12 -29.97 -15.46
CA GLY A 389 3.63 -29.67 -16.80
C GLY A 389 5.15 -29.44 -16.86
N PRO A 390 5.77 -29.48 -18.06
CA PRO A 390 7.20 -29.31 -18.19
C PRO A 390 7.67 -27.88 -17.89
N ALA A 391 8.78 -27.76 -17.17
CA ALA A 391 9.45 -26.49 -16.87
C ALA A 391 9.85 -25.73 -18.16
N GLY A 392 9.05 -24.74 -18.55
CA GLY A 392 9.31 -23.90 -19.71
C GLY A 392 8.25 -22.82 -19.93
N ASP A 393 6.99 -23.16 -19.69
CA ASP A 393 5.88 -22.19 -19.59
C ASP A 393 5.42 -22.10 -18.14
N SER A 394 5.15 -20.89 -17.65
CA SER A 394 4.62 -20.68 -16.30
C SER A 394 3.35 -21.53 -16.15
N PRO A 395 3.28 -22.51 -15.22
CA PRO A 395 2.15 -23.41 -15.17
C PRO A 395 0.90 -22.60 -14.87
N ALA A 396 -0.14 -22.84 -15.67
CA ALA A 396 -1.46 -22.23 -15.50
C ALA A 396 -1.94 -22.30 -14.03
N GLU A 397 -1.66 -23.41 -13.34
CA GLU A 397 -2.01 -23.66 -11.95
C GLU A 397 -0.79 -24.16 -11.19
N ALA A 398 -0.59 -23.72 -9.95
CA ALA A 398 0.56 -24.12 -9.14
C ALA A 398 0.19 -24.86 -7.84
N HIS A 399 -1.10 -25.03 -7.57
CA HIS A 399 -1.59 -25.71 -6.38
C HIS A 399 -2.66 -26.73 -6.76
N PHE A 400 -2.38 -28.01 -6.47
CA PHE A 400 -3.26 -29.12 -6.79
C PHE A 400 -3.61 -29.90 -5.54
N ALA A 401 -4.83 -30.45 -5.52
CA ALA A 401 -5.26 -31.44 -4.55
C ALA A 401 -5.89 -32.63 -5.28
N TRP A 402 -5.36 -33.83 -5.06
CA TRP A 402 -5.85 -35.06 -5.68
C TRP A 402 -6.85 -35.76 -4.80
N ARG A 403 -7.97 -36.18 -5.40
CA ARG A 403 -9.06 -36.91 -4.76
C ARG A 403 -9.33 -38.15 -5.60
N GLY A 404 -8.74 -39.28 -5.20
CA GLY A 404 -8.64 -40.46 -6.08
C GLY A 404 -7.88 -40.10 -7.36
N SER A 405 -8.45 -40.42 -8.52
CA SER A 405 -7.87 -40.12 -9.84
C SER A 405 -8.14 -38.70 -10.37
N ARG A 406 -8.72 -37.81 -9.54
CA ARG A 406 -9.21 -36.50 -9.98
C ARG A 406 -8.40 -35.37 -9.32
N ALA A 407 -7.80 -34.51 -10.14
CA ALA A 407 -7.15 -33.30 -9.64
C ALA A 407 -8.15 -32.15 -9.47
N CYS A 408 -7.98 -31.41 -8.37
CA CYS A 408 -8.70 -30.21 -8.05
C CYS A 408 -7.73 -29.04 -7.84
N VAL A 409 -8.21 -27.82 -8.11
CA VAL A 409 -7.46 -26.57 -7.92
C VAL A 409 -8.23 -25.61 -7.01
N PRO A 410 -7.56 -24.73 -6.26
CA PRO A 410 -8.23 -23.83 -5.33
C PRO A 410 -8.83 -22.63 -6.05
N ARG A 411 -10.01 -22.20 -5.61
CA ARG A 411 -10.71 -20.97 -5.99
C ARG A 411 -11.24 -20.28 -4.75
N LEU A 412 -11.44 -18.96 -4.82
CA LEU A 412 -12.14 -18.20 -3.79
C LEU A 412 -13.60 -18.04 -4.18
N ARG A 413 -14.49 -18.26 -3.22
CA ARG A 413 -15.93 -18.01 -3.34
C ARG A 413 -16.39 -17.14 -2.20
N ARG A 414 -17.34 -16.23 -2.44
CA ARG A 414 -17.98 -15.46 -1.37
C ARG A 414 -18.59 -16.43 -0.36
N ALA A 415 -18.30 -16.23 0.91
CA ALA A 415 -18.93 -17.02 1.97
C ALA A 415 -20.40 -16.58 2.08
N THR A 416 -21.34 -17.52 1.91
CA THR A 416 -22.76 -17.25 2.11
C THR A 416 -23.02 -16.92 3.57
N ARG A 417 -23.35 -15.66 3.85
CA ARG A 417 -23.78 -15.21 5.18
C ARG A 417 -25.15 -15.84 5.44
N GLN A 418 -25.25 -16.76 6.41
CA GLN A 418 -26.57 -17.08 6.93
C GLN A 418 -27.10 -15.83 7.65
N PRO A 419 -28.29 -15.32 7.29
CA PRO A 419 -28.86 -14.18 7.99
C PRO A 419 -29.03 -14.58 9.46
N SER A 420 -28.44 -13.81 10.36
CA SER A 420 -28.69 -13.97 11.79
C SER A 420 -30.18 -13.78 12.02
N ARG A 421 -30.84 -14.70 12.72
CA ARG A 421 -32.21 -14.47 13.20
C ARG A 421 -32.21 -13.10 13.91
N ALA A 422 -33.06 -12.20 13.44
CA ALA A 422 -33.06 -10.79 13.81
C ALA A 422 -33.07 -10.59 15.34
N GLY A 423 -32.21 -9.68 15.83
CA GLY A 423 -32.53 -8.85 16.99
C GLY A 423 -31.92 -9.17 18.36
N ARG A 424 -31.15 -10.24 18.56
CA ARG A 424 -30.38 -10.42 19.81
C ARG A 424 -28.90 -10.51 19.49
N GLU A 425 -28.13 -9.51 19.94
CA GLU A 425 -26.68 -9.66 20.01
C GLU A 425 -26.37 -10.88 20.88
N PRO A 426 -25.50 -11.81 20.43
CA PRO A 426 -25.17 -12.98 21.23
C PRO A 426 -24.40 -12.51 22.46
N GLY A 427 -25.06 -12.50 23.61
CA GLY A 427 -24.41 -12.20 24.88
C GLY A 427 -23.34 -13.25 25.17
N LEU A 428 -22.10 -12.81 25.33
CA LEU A 428 -20.99 -13.64 25.79
C LEU A 428 -21.07 -13.76 27.32
N SER A 429 -21.51 -14.91 27.81
CA SER A 429 -21.76 -15.14 29.25
C SER A 429 -20.60 -15.84 29.98
N GLY A 430 -19.69 -16.47 29.22
CA GLY A 430 -18.53 -17.19 29.76
C GLY A 430 -17.24 -16.37 29.77
N ALA A 431 -16.15 -17.01 30.18
CA ALA A 431 -14.81 -16.43 30.13
C ALA A 431 -14.29 -16.41 28.68
N GLN A 432 -13.68 -15.30 28.27
CA GLN A 432 -13.07 -15.15 26.95
C GLN A 432 -11.55 -15.11 27.09
N TRP A 433 -10.81 -15.84 26.26
CA TRP A 433 -9.36 -15.86 26.31
C TRP A 433 -8.73 -15.38 24.99
N VAL A 434 -7.85 -14.38 25.07
CA VAL A 434 -7.10 -13.87 23.91
C VAL A 434 -5.60 -14.10 24.12
N THR A 435 -5.01 -14.98 23.30
CA THR A 435 -3.53 -15.14 23.28
C THR A 435 -2.90 -14.05 22.42
N GLY A 436 -1.70 -13.59 22.81
CA GLY A 436 -1.16 -12.36 22.23
C GLY A 436 -2.05 -11.14 22.53
N GLY A 437 -2.82 -11.19 23.63
CA GLY A 437 -3.89 -10.25 23.96
C GLY A 437 -3.42 -8.82 24.20
N LEU A 438 -2.11 -8.63 24.45
CA LEU A 438 -1.49 -7.31 24.61
C LEU A 438 -0.91 -6.75 23.29
N GLY A 439 -1.05 -7.46 22.18
CA GLY A 439 -0.69 -6.99 20.85
C GLY A 439 -1.81 -6.17 20.21
N GLY A 440 -1.49 -5.40 19.17
CA GLY A 440 -2.47 -4.48 18.54
C GLY A 440 -3.76 -5.15 18.05
N LEU A 441 -3.69 -6.36 17.48
CA LEU A 441 -4.90 -7.13 17.10
C LEU A 441 -5.58 -7.78 18.31
N GLY A 442 -4.80 -8.24 19.30
CA GLY A 442 -5.31 -8.84 20.52
C GLY A 442 -6.15 -7.87 21.35
N LEU A 443 -5.66 -6.63 21.54
CA LEU A 443 -6.40 -5.58 22.26
C LEU A 443 -7.67 -5.17 21.54
N ARG A 444 -7.67 -5.13 20.20
CA ARG A 444 -8.88 -4.86 19.42
C ARG A 444 -9.91 -5.98 19.52
N ALA A 445 -9.44 -7.22 19.48
CA ALA A 445 -10.29 -8.38 19.69
C ALA A 445 -10.89 -8.36 21.11
N ALA A 446 -10.10 -8.02 22.12
CA ALA A 446 -10.56 -7.83 23.50
C ALA A 446 -11.62 -6.72 23.60
N ALA A 447 -11.39 -5.56 22.96
CA ALA A 447 -12.38 -4.48 22.91
C ALA A 447 -13.70 -4.94 22.28
N LEU A 448 -13.64 -5.67 21.17
CA LEU A 448 -14.84 -6.21 20.55
C LEU A 448 -15.58 -7.21 21.45
N LEU A 449 -14.86 -8.06 22.18
CA LEU A 449 -15.47 -9.00 23.13
C LEU A 449 -16.22 -8.24 24.24
N VAL A 450 -15.61 -7.20 24.81
CA VAL A 450 -16.25 -6.33 25.81
C VAL A 450 -17.45 -5.59 25.23
N GLU A 451 -17.37 -5.09 24.00
CA GLU A 451 -18.51 -4.49 23.29
C GLU A 451 -19.66 -5.47 23.06
N CYS A 452 -19.35 -6.75 22.83
CA CYS A 452 -20.35 -7.81 22.70
C CYS A 452 -20.85 -8.35 24.07
N GLY A 453 -20.50 -7.67 25.18
CA GLY A 453 -21.02 -7.97 26.51
C GLY A 453 -20.21 -8.99 27.32
N ALA A 454 -18.97 -9.32 26.92
CA ALA A 454 -18.12 -10.20 27.71
C ALA A 454 -17.81 -9.59 29.10
N ALA A 455 -18.25 -10.27 30.16
CA ALA A 455 -18.00 -9.83 31.53
C ALA A 455 -16.55 -10.08 31.99
N THR A 456 -15.90 -11.13 31.47
CA THR A 456 -14.53 -11.51 31.83
C THR A 456 -13.69 -11.77 30.58
N VAL A 457 -12.57 -11.06 30.46
CA VAL A 457 -11.62 -11.22 29.35
C VAL A 457 -10.22 -11.46 29.91
N CYS A 458 -9.64 -12.61 29.57
CA CYS A 458 -8.28 -12.98 29.92
C CYS A 458 -7.35 -12.72 28.74
N LEU A 459 -6.29 -11.95 28.96
CA LEU A 459 -5.30 -11.59 27.96
C LEU A 459 -3.98 -12.27 28.30
N SER A 460 -3.51 -13.17 27.44
CA SER A 460 -2.21 -13.81 27.66
C SER A 460 -1.11 -13.28 26.76
N SER A 461 0.08 -13.15 27.33
CA SER A 461 1.29 -12.69 26.63
C SER A 461 2.53 -13.07 27.43
N ARG A 462 3.63 -13.36 26.74
CA ARG A 462 4.95 -13.60 27.37
C ARG A 462 5.40 -12.45 28.26
N ARG A 463 5.03 -11.21 27.90
CA ARG A 463 5.37 -10.02 28.68
C ARG A 463 4.55 -9.89 29.97
N GLY A 464 3.45 -10.62 30.11
CA GLY A 464 2.58 -10.61 31.30
C GLY A 464 2.28 -9.19 31.81
N ALA A 465 2.39 -9.00 33.12
CA ALA A 465 2.13 -7.73 33.80
C ALA A 465 2.98 -6.54 33.27
N ARG A 466 4.22 -6.79 32.84
CA ARG A 466 5.08 -5.75 32.23
C ARG A 466 4.48 -5.22 30.94
N GLY A 467 4.09 -6.13 30.04
CA GLY A 467 3.41 -5.76 28.80
C GLY A 467 2.10 -5.02 29.07
N GLY A 468 1.39 -5.38 30.16
CA GLY A 468 0.18 -4.68 30.57
C GLY A 468 0.41 -3.21 30.92
N ARG A 469 1.53 -2.87 31.56
CA ARG A 469 1.87 -1.47 31.87
C ARG A 469 2.10 -0.64 30.61
N GLU A 470 2.66 -1.23 29.55
CA GLU A 470 2.95 -0.55 28.27
C GLU A 470 1.67 -0.14 27.53
N VAL A 471 0.57 -0.89 27.68
CA VAL A 471 -0.73 -0.63 27.04
C VAL A 471 -1.79 -0.19 28.06
N GLY A 472 -1.34 0.55 29.09
CA GLY A 472 -2.16 0.89 30.26
C GLY A 472 -3.44 1.66 29.93
N ALA A 473 -3.41 2.53 28.92
CA ALA A 473 -4.58 3.32 28.51
C ALA A 473 -5.68 2.44 27.90
N GLU A 474 -5.34 1.54 26.98
CA GLU A 474 -6.28 0.59 26.38
C GLU A 474 -6.85 -0.36 27.43
N LEU A 475 -6.02 -0.88 28.34
CA LEU A 475 -6.49 -1.76 29.41
C LEU A 475 -7.39 -1.03 30.41
N ALA A 476 -7.09 0.22 30.76
CA ALA A 476 -7.96 1.02 31.60
C ALA A 476 -9.34 1.19 30.97
N SER A 477 -9.39 1.46 29.65
CA SER A 477 -10.64 1.54 28.90
C SER A 477 -11.44 0.23 28.94
N LEU A 478 -10.80 -0.92 28.73
CA LEU A 478 -11.48 -2.23 28.81
C LEU A 478 -12.02 -2.52 30.21
N ARG A 479 -11.24 -2.19 31.25
CA ARG A 479 -11.61 -2.42 32.66
C ARG A 479 -12.80 -1.61 33.15
N THR A 480 -13.21 -0.57 32.40
CA THR A 480 -14.45 0.18 32.72
C THR A 480 -15.71 -0.66 32.51
N ARG A 481 -15.65 -1.69 31.66
CA ARG A 481 -16.83 -2.44 31.21
C ARG A 481 -16.74 -3.96 31.43
N ALA A 482 -15.55 -4.49 31.71
CA ALA A 482 -15.33 -5.91 31.95
C ALA A 482 -14.18 -6.16 32.93
N GLU A 483 -14.18 -7.33 33.56
CA GLU A 483 -13.04 -7.82 34.31
C GLU A 483 -11.93 -8.27 33.35
N VAL A 484 -10.78 -7.58 33.36
CA VAL A 484 -9.66 -7.89 32.48
C VAL A 484 -8.46 -8.42 33.26
N ARG A 485 -8.14 -9.70 33.03
CA ARG A 485 -7.00 -10.41 33.64
C ARG A 485 -5.85 -10.53 32.66
N ILE A 486 -4.62 -10.44 33.17
CA ILE A 486 -3.40 -10.60 32.36
C ILE A 486 -2.66 -11.83 32.84
N LEU A 487 -2.42 -12.77 31.92
CA LEU A 487 -1.76 -14.04 32.21
C LEU A 487 -0.38 -14.06 31.52
N PRO A 488 0.73 -14.20 32.27
CA PRO A 488 2.01 -14.52 31.66
C PRO A 488 1.93 -15.93 31.06
N CYS A 489 2.10 -16.03 29.74
CA CYS A 489 2.05 -17.31 29.05
C CYS A 489 2.73 -17.19 27.68
N GLU A 490 3.69 -18.07 27.42
CA GLU A 490 4.20 -18.36 26.08
C GLU A 490 3.24 -19.29 25.35
N ALA A 491 2.56 -18.76 24.32
CA ALA A 491 1.53 -19.51 23.59
C ALA A 491 2.04 -20.86 23.04
N GLY A 492 3.30 -20.92 22.57
CA GLY A 492 3.91 -22.15 22.05
C GLY A 492 4.29 -23.18 23.11
N ALA A 493 4.27 -22.82 24.40
CA ALA A 493 4.60 -23.72 25.49
C ALA A 493 3.34 -24.48 25.94
N VAL A 494 3.31 -25.79 25.67
CA VAL A 494 2.17 -26.68 25.99
C VAL A 494 1.86 -26.66 27.50
N ALA A 495 2.89 -26.73 28.35
CA ALA A 495 2.72 -26.72 29.79
C ALA A 495 2.09 -25.42 30.31
N GLU A 496 2.59 -24.27 29.87
CA GLU A 496 2.05 -22.95 30.27
C GLU A 496 0.62 -22.73 29.75
N THR A 497 0.36 -23.11 28.50
CA THR A 497 -0.97 -23.00 27.89
C THR A 497 -1.98 -23.89 28.62
N THR A 498 -1.56 -25.10 29.01
CA THR A 498 -2.40 -26.03 29.79
C THR A 498 -2.66 -25.48 31.18
N ALA A 499 -1.65 -24.95 31.87
CA ALA A 499 -1.80 -24.32 33.18
C ALA A 499 -2.73 -23.10 33.13
N ALA A 500 -2.62 -22.27 32.08
CA ALA A 500 -3.53 -21.15 31.87
C ALA A 500 -4.99 -21.62 31.67
N LEU A 501 -5.22 -22.68 30.90
CA LEU A 501 -6.54 -23.27 30.71
C LEU A 501 -7.11 -23.86 32.00
N GLN A 502 -6.30 -24.56 32.79
CA GLN A 502 -6.70 -25.09 34.09
C GLN A 502 -7.07 -23.96 35.06
N GLY A 503 -6.29 -22.88 35.06
CA GLY A 503 -6.62 -21.65 35.80
C GLY A 503 -8.00 -21.13 35.44
N LEU A 504 -8.26 -20.96 34.13
CA LEU A 504 -9.57 -20.50 33.63
C LEU A 504 -10.71 -21.47 33.96
N ALA A 505 -10.47 -22.77 33.90
CA ALA A 505 -11.47 -23.80 34.20
C ALA A 505 -11.86 -23.87 35.69
N SER A 506 -10.99 -23.40 36.59
CA SER A 506 -11.28 -23.32 38.03
C SER A 506 -12.15 -22.11 38.41
N GLU A 507 -12.48 -21.26 37.45
CA GLU A 507 -13.34 -20.08 37.65
C GLU A 507 -14.83 -20.45 37.58
N ARG A 508 -15.71 -19.57 38.11
CA ARG A 508 -17.16 -19.78 38.14
C ARG A 508 -17.83 -19.76 36.74
N ALA A 509 -17.12 -19.32 35.70
CA ALA A 509 -17.65 -19.18 34.34
C ALA A 509 -16.91 -20.10 33.36
N PRO A 510 -17.62 -20.90 32.54
CA PRO A 510 -16.98 -21.77 31.55
C PRO A 510 -16.27 -20.98 30.47
N LEU A 511 -15.18 -21.53 29.93
CA LEU A 511 -14.45 -20.95 28.79
C LEU A 511 -15.34 -20.98 27.55
N GLU A 512 -15.66 -19.80 27.00
CA GLU A 512 -16.59 -19.69 25.88
C GLU A 512 -15.87 -19.44 24.55
N CYS A 513 -15.04 -18.40 24.43
CA CYS A 513 -14.24 -18.16 23.22
C CYS A 513 -12.75 -18.11 23.51
N VAL A 514 -11.97 -18.69 22.60
CA VAL A 514 -10.52 -18.56 22.54
C VAL A 514 -10.13 -17.89 21.23
N LEU A 515 -9.47 -16.74 21.32
CA LEU A 515 -8.97 -15.98 20.17
C LEU A 515 -7.44 -16.04 20.19
N HIS A 516 -6.86 -16.73 19.21
CA HIS A 516 -5.42 -16.91 19.10
C HIS A 516 -4.82 -15.82 18.20
N ALA A 517 -4.39 -14.71 18.81
CA ALA A 517 -3.74 -13.59 18.13
C ALA A 517 -2.22 -13.51 18.37
N ALA A 518 -1.64 -14.51 19.06
CA ALA A 518 -0.21 -14.61 19.26
C ALA A 518 0.53 -14.75 17.92
N GLY A 519 1.57 -13.93 17.73
CA GLY A 519 2.34 -13.93 16.51
C GLY A 519 3.39 -12.83 16.50
N VAL A 520 4.45 -13.09 15.75
CA VAL A 520 5.51 -12.13 15.44
C VAL A 520 5.83 -12.24 13.95
N SER A 521 6.44 -11.20 13.39
CA SER A 521 7.07 -11.26 12.08
C SER A 521 8.59 -11.18 12.23
N SER A 522 9.30 -11.81 11.31
CA SER A 522 10.75 -11.75 11.20
C SER A 522 11.08 -11.95 9.73
N ASP A 523 10.84 -10.90 8.96
CA ASP A 523 10.89 -10.95 7.50
C ASP A 523 12.34 -11.11 7.05
N ALA A 524 12.55 -12.02 6.10
CA ALA A 524 13.83 -12.27 5.48
C ALA A 524 13.59 -12.88 4.09
N MET A 525 14.32 -12.38 3.09
CA MET A 525 14.39 -13.04 1.78
C MET A 525 14.90 -14.47 1.96
N LEU A 526 14.51 -15.37 1.06
CA LEU A 526 14.82 -16.80 1.10
C LEU A 526 16.31 -17.09 1.34
N HIS A 527 17.21 -16.31 0.74
CA HIS A 527 18.66 -16.51 0.88
C HIS A 527 19.21 -16.08 2.26
N ASN A 528 18.47 -15.25 3.00
CA ASN A 528 18.80 -14.78 4.36
C ASN A 528 17.89 -15.39 5.43
N LEU A 529 16.94 -16.24 5.06
CA LEU A 529 16.04 -16.90 6.00
C LEU A 529 16.74 -18.11 6.59
N ASP A 530 16.88 -18.13 7.92
CA ASP A 530 17.53 -19.22 8.66
C ASP A 530 16.53 -19.97 9.56
N ALA A 531 17.00 -21.05 10.19
CA ALA A 531 16.21 -21.89 11.10
C ALA A 531 15.65 -21.11 12.30
N SER A 532 16.44 -20.18 12.84
CA SER A 532 16.10 -19.40 14.03
C SER A 532 14.95 -18.44 13.73
N ARG A 533 15.04 -17.70 12.62
CA ARG A 533 14.00 -16.80 12.12
C ARG A 533 12.73 -17.54 11.72
N LEU A 534 12.87 -18.73 11.13
CA LEU A 534 11.74 -19.60 10.82
C LEU A 534 11.03 -20.06 12.11
N HIS A 535 11.78 -20.58 13.07
CA HIS A 535 11.24 -21.06 14.34
C HIS A 535 10.60 -19.93 15.15
N ALA A 536 11.23 -18.76 15.23
CA ALA A 536 10.72 -17.60 15.97
C ALA A 536 9.31 -17.16 15.52
N VAL A 537 8.99 -17.30 14.23
CA VAL A 537 7.68 -16.96 13.67
C VAL A 537 6.67 -18.11 13.82
N LEU A 538 7.12 -19.36 13.68
CA LEU A 538 6.28 -20.53 13.84
C LEU A 538 5.87 -20.78 15.30
N ALA A 539 6.76 -20.54 16.26
CA ALA A 539 6.54 -20.87 17.67
C ALA A 539 5.27 -20.23 18.27
N PRO A 540 5.05 -18.91 18.20
CA PRO A 540 3.84 -18.32 18.80
C PRO A 540 2.55 -18.64 18.03
N LYS A 541 2.64 -19.12 16.78
CA LYS A 541 1.50 -19.40 15.91
C LYS A 541 1.21 -20.90 15.78
N ALA A 542 2.06 -21.62 15.06
CA ALA A 542 1.85 -23.03 14.75
C ALA A 542 1.99 -23.92 16.00
N ALA A 543 3.07 -23.74 16.78
CA ALA A 543 3.20 -24.44 18.07
C ALA A 543 2.15 -23.93 19.08
N GLY A 544 1.78 -22.64 19.01
CA GLY A 544 0.73 -22.07 19.84
C GLY A 544 -0.66 -22.67 19.61
N ALA A 545 -1.03 -22.88 18.36
CA ALA A 545 -2.26 -23.59 18.01
C ALA A 545 -2.21 -25.07 18.45
N TRP A 546 -1.02 -25.69 18.48
CA TRP A 546 -0.85 -27.06 18.97
C TRP A 546 -1.06 -27.14 20.47
N ALA A 547 -0.43 -26.24 21.23
CA ALA A 547 -0.61 -26.13 22.66
C ALA A 547 -2.09 -25.91 23.04
N LEU A 548 -2.78 -25.01 22.32
CA LEU A 548 -4.22 -24.81 22.48
C LEU A 548 -5.00 -26.07 22.13
N HIS A 549 -4.69 -26.74 21.02
CA HIS A 549 -5.38 -27.97 20.64
C HIS A 549 -5.29 -29.03 21.75
N CYS A 550 -4.09 -29.29 22.29
CA CYS A 550 -3.89 -30.26 23.37
C CYS A 550 -4.74 -29.92 24.60
N GLY A 551 -4.71 -28.67 25.07
CA GLY A 551 -5.45 -28.26 26.26
C GLY A 551 -6.97 -28.20 26.06
N LEU A 552 -7.43 -27.84 24.86
CA LEU A 552 -8.87 -27.74 24.54
C LEU A 552 -9.52 -29.10 24.24
N MET A 553 -8.76 -30.21 24.25
CA MET A 553 -9.35 -31.56 24.19
C MET A 553 -10.14 -31.89 25.46
N THR A 554 -9.79 -31.29 26.59
CA THR A 554 -10.44 -31.52 27.89
C THR A 554 -11.31 -30.35 28.36
N ALA A 555 -11.23 -29.19 27.69
CA ALA A 555 -12.03 -28.00 27.95
C ALA A 555 -12.51 -27.39 26.62
N ALA A 556 -13.59 -27.93 26.07
CA ALA A 556 -14.09 -27.52 24.76
C ALA A 556 -14.73 -26.12 24.83
N PRO A 557 -14.18 -25.11 24.12
CA PRO A 557 -14.81 -23.80 24.04
C PRO A 557 -15.98 -23.86 23.08
N ARG A 558 -16.87 -22.86 23.15
CA ARG A 558 -17.88 -22.63 22.12
C ARG A 558 -17.25 -22.25 20.79
N GLN A 559 -16.14 -21.50 20.82
CA GLN A 559 -15.44 -21.06 19.63
C GLN A 559 -13.92 -20.97 19.85
N LEU A 560 -13.16 -21.46 18.86
CA LEU A 560 -11.72 -21.22 18.74
C LEU A 560 -11.46 -20.47 17.44
N LEU A 561 -10.97 -19.23 17.53
CA LEU A 561 -10.68 -18.39 16.38
C LEU A 561 -9.17 -18.15 16.26
N LEU A 562 -8.56 -18.60 15.17
CA LEU A 562 -7.14 -18.48 14.88
C LEU A 562 -6.91 -17.28 13.95
N PHE A 563 -6.11 -16.30 14.37
CA PHE A 563 -5.79 -15.13 13.56
C PHE A 563 -4.66 -15.50 12.59
N SER A 564 -5.06 -15.88 11.38
CA SER A 564 -4.21 -16.15 10.24
C SER A 564 -4.02 -14.87 9.41
N SER A 565 -3.40 -14.99 8.24
CA SER A 565 -3.11 -13.86 7.35
C SER A 565 -3.35 -14.22 5.90
N LEU A 566 -3.77 -13.24 5.08
CA LEU A 566 -3.78 -13.41 3.62
C LEU A 566 -2.41 -13.78 3.04
N ALA A 567 -1.31 -13.54 3.77
CA ALA A 567 0.01 -14.01 3.39
C ALA A 567 0.09 -15.54 3.19
N SER A 568 -0.71 -16.34 3.91
CA SER A 568 -0.75 -17.80 3.69
C SER A 568 -1.44 -18.20 2.39
N LEU A 569 -2.25 -17.30 1.82
CA LEU A 569 -3.03 -17.53 0.62
C LEU A 569 -2.36 -16.95 -0.63
N LEU A 570 -1.94 -15.68 -0.56
CA LEU A 570 -1.39 -14.94 -1.70
C LEU A 570 0.14 -14.95 -1.73
N GLY A 571 0.79 -15.26 -0.61
CA GLY A 571 2.23 -15.10 -0.47
C GLY A 571 2.66 -13.63 -0.37
N ASN A 572 3.84 -13.41 0.21
CA ASN A 572 4.49 -12.12 0.31
C ASN A 572 6.00 -12.31 0.17
N THR A 573 6.65 -11.38 -0.52
CA THR A 573 8.11 -11.32 -0.62
C THR A 573 8.75 -11.27 0.77
N GLY A 574 9.75 -12.11 1.04
CA GLY A 574 10.47 -12.13 2.32
C GLY A 574 9.68 -12.66 3.51
N GLN A 575 8.52 -13.29 3.30
CA GLN A 575 7.62 -13.75 4.37
C GLN A 575 7.28 -15.24 4.26
N ALA A 576 8.21 -16.06 3.76
CA ALA A 576 7.98 -17.50 3.63
C ALA A 576 7.74 -18.20 4.98
N ASN A 577 8.48 -17.80 6.02
CA ASN A 577 8.24 -18.23 7.41
C ASN A 577 6.85 -17.82 7.93
N TYR A 578 6.44 -16.57 7.68
CA TYR A 578 5.16 -16.04 8.13
C TYR A 578 3.97 -16.70 7.39
N ALA A 579 4.07 -16.86 6.08
CA ALA A 579 3.09 -17.59 5.28
C ALA A 579 2.98 -19.05 5.75
N GLY A 580 4.11 -19.72 6.02
CA GLY A 580 4.12 -21.08 6.56
C GLY A 580 3.49 -21.20 7.96
N ALA A 581 3.72 -20.23 8.83
CA ALA A 581 3.11 -20.21 10.16
C ALA A 581 1.59 -20.05 10.10
N ASN A 582 1.09 -19.12 9.30
CA ASN A 582 -0.34 -18.90 9.10
C ASN A 582 -1.00 -20.07 8.34
N GLY A 583 -0.30 -20.67 7.38
CA GLY A 583 -0.75 -21.89 6.69
C GLY A 583 -0.94 -23.10 7.61
N SER A 584 -0.13 -23.17 8.67
CA SER A 584 -0.27 -24.19 9.72
C SER A 584 -1.55 -23.96 10.54
N LEU A 585 -1.90 -22.71 10.86
CA LEU A 585 -3.17 -22.36 11.51
C LEU A 585 -4.37 -22.73 10.64
N ASP A 586 -4.28 -22.46 9.34
CA ASP A 586 -5.35 -22.77 8.38
C ASP A 586 -5.62 -24.28 8.30
N ALA A 587 -4.55 -25.08 8.30
CA ALA A 587 -4.67 -26.54 8.35
C ALA A 587 -5.15 -27.04 9.72
N ALA A 588 -4.75 -26.38 10.82
CA ALA A 588 -5.22 -26.71 12.16
C ALA A 588 -6.73 -26.53 12.30
N ALA A 589 -7.28 -25.41 11.81
CA ALA A 589 -8.72 -25.16 11.85
C ALA A 589 -9.50 -26.17 11.00
N ARG A 590 -9.05 -26.45 9.77
CA ARG A 590 -9.66 -27.49 8.92
C ARG A 590 -9.62 -28.87 9.58
N SER A 591 -8.46 -29.24 10.13
CA SER A 591 -8.27 -30.55 10.78
C SER A 591 -9.21 -30.71 11.96
N ARG A 592 -9.28 -29.72 12.87
CA ARG A 592 -10.23 -29.71 13.98
C ARG A 592 -11.68 -29.82 13.51
N ALA A 593 -12.09 -29.02 12.53
CA ALA A 593 -13.44 -29.06 11.99
C ALA A 593 -13.79 -30.43 11.38
N ALA A 594 -12.85 -31.08 10.70
CA ALA A 594 -13.05 -32.42 10.14
C ALA A 594 -13.26 -33.52 11.20
N ALA A 595 -12.84 -33.30 12.45
CA ALA A 595 -13.15 -34.17 13.59
C ALA A 595 -14.33 -33.68 14.45
N GLY A 596 -15.10 -32.71 13.95
CA GLY A 596 -16.24 -32.15 14.69
C GLY A 596 -15.84 -31.22 15.84
N LEU A 597 -14.57 -30.80 15.92
CA LEU A 597 -14.10 -29.84 16.91
C LEU A 597 -14.22 -28.42 16.37
N VAL A 598 -14.67 -27.48 17.20
CA VAL A 598 -14.77 -26.07 16.79
C VAL A 598 -13.38 -25.47 16.56
N ALA A 599 -13.23 -24.84 15.40
CA ALA A 599 -12.11 -23.98 15.04
C ALA A 599 -12.42 -23.21 13.76
N LEU A 600 -12.08 -21.93 13.73
CA LEU A 600 -12.11 -21.08 12.55
C LEU A 600 -10.74 -20.41 12.39
N SER A 601 -10.12 -20.55 11.23
CA SER A 601 -8.99 -19.71 10.84
C SER A 601 -9.48 -18.52 10.02
N LEU A 602 -9.12 -17.30 10.43
CA LEU A 602 -9.45 -16.06 9.74
C LEU A 602 -8.19 -15.46 9.12
N GLN A 603 -8.07 -15.54 7.79
CA GLN A 603 -6.95 -14.99 7.02
C GLN A 603 -7.16 -13.48 6.85
N LEU A 604 -6.53 -12.70 7.73
CA LEU A 604 -6.69 -11.26 7.78
C LEU A 604 -5.73 -10.53 6.81
N PRO A 605 -6.18 -9.45 6.13
CA PRO A 605 -5.31 -8.47 5.53
C PRO A 605 -4.68 -7.59 6.61
N PHE A 606 -3.89 -6.60 6.19
CA PHE A 606 -3.46 -5.55 7.11
C PHE A 606 -4.67 -4.77 7.67
N VAL A 607 -4.64 -4.51 8.98
CA VAL A 607 -5.64 -3.71 9.69
C VAL A 607 -5.03 -2.35 10.04
N SER A 608 -5.62 -1.28 9.52
CA SER A 608 -5.09 0.08 9.65
C SER A 608 -4.86 0.49 11.12
N GLY A 609 -3.67 1.00 11.41
CA GLY A 609 -3.30 1.49 12.74
C GLY A 609 -3.32 0.42 13.84
N SER A 610 -3.07 -0.85 13.50
CA SER A 610 -2.83 -1.91 14.49
C SER A 610 -1.83 -2.96 14.05
N GLY A 611 -1.09 -3.50 15.03
CA GLY A 611 -0.25 -4.68 14.85
C GLY A 611 0.85 -4.47 13.82
N MET A 612 1.31 -5.57 13.22
CA MET A 612 2.38 -5.56 12.20
C MET A 612 2.01 -4.77 10.94
N GLY A 613 0.71 -4.60 10.65
CA GLY A 613 0.22 -3.81 9.51
C GLY A 613 0.33 -2.31 9.70
N ALA A 614 0.34 -1.80 10.94
CA ALA A 614 0.56 -0.37 11.21
C ALA A 614 1.96 0.06 10.78
N VAL A 615 2.98 -0.71 11.17
CA VAL A 615 4.39 -0.44 10.85
C VAL A 615 4.63 -0.46 9.34
N GLU A 616 4.01 -1.39 8.62
CA GLU A 616 4.17 -1.49 7.16
C GLU A 616 3.43 -0.37 6.40
N LEU A 617 2.27 0.08 6.91
CA LEU A 617 1.51 1.19 6.33
C LEU A 617 2.11 2.57 6.68
N GLU A 618 2.76 2.71 7.83
CA GLU A 618 3.40 3.94 8.31
C GLU A 618 4.75 4.22 7.64
N ARG A 619 5.44 3.18 7.13
CA ARG A 619 6.76 3.31 6.48
C ARG A 619 6.76 4.16 5.20
N GLY A 620 5.61 4.36 4.56
CA GLY A 620 5.48 5.12 3.31
C GLY A 620 6.17 4.43 2.12
N GLY A 621 5.51 4.44 0.95
CA GLY A 621 6.04 3.83 -0.28
C GLY A 621 5.03 2.93 -1.01
N PRO A 622 5.37 2.41 -2.20
CA PRO A 622 4.50 1.49 -2.93
C PRO A 622 4.35 0.15 -2.18
N PRO A 623 3.18 -0.51 -2.26
CA PRO A 623 2.94 -1.78 -1.56
C PRO A 623 3.94 -2.85 -2.01
N ARG A 624 4.75 -3.36 -1.06
CA ARG A 624 5.73 -4.44 -1.28
C ARG A 624 5.09 -5.83 -1.38
N HIS A 625 3.83 -5.94 -0.99
CA HIS A 625 3.16 -7.20 -0.69
C HIS A 625 1.79 -7.28 -1.41
N PRO A 626 1.47 -8.39 -2.09
CA PRO A 626 0.19 -8.56 -2.80
C PRO A 626 -1.04 -8.29 -1.93
N HIS A 627 -1.02 -8.73 -0.67
CA HIS A 627 -2.17 -8.54 0.22
C HIS A 627 -2.35 -7.09 0.74
N ALA A 628 -1.41 -6.18 0.50
CA ALA A 628 -1.55 -4.76 0.85
C ALA A 628 -2.66 -4.06 0.04
N ALA A 629 -3.12 -4.67 -1.07
CA ALA A 629 -4.28 -4.20 -1.81
C ALA A 629 -5.62 -4.38 -1.04
N PHE A 630 -5.63 -5.13 0.06
CA PHE A 630 -6.84 -5.50 0.80
C PHE A 630 -6.92 -4.90 2.21
N VAL A 631 -6.19 -3.82 2.50
CA VAL A 631 -6.18 -3.18 3.83
C VAL A 631 -7.60 -2.84 4.31
N ILE A 632 -7.91 -3.26 5.53
CA ILE A 632 -9.19 -3.01 6.19
C ILE A 632 -9.08 -2.01 7.34
N SER A 633 -10.15 -1.28 7.58
CA SER A 633 -10.30 -0.40 8.74
C SER A 633 -10.49 -1.20 10.03
N ARG A 634 -10.40 -0.49 11.17
CA ARG A 634 -10.70 -1.07 12.49
C ARG A 634 -12.16 -1.51 12.59
N ASP A 635 -13.07 -0.74 12.00
CA ASP A 635 -14.50 -1.04 12.00
C ASP A 635 -14.83 -2.23 11.08
N GLU A 636 -14.16 -2.31 9.92
CA GLU A 636 -14.27 -3.45 9.01
C GLU A 636 -13.74 -4.73 9.66
N PHE A 637 -12.62 -4.65 10.41
CA PHE A 637 -12.13 -5.76 11.23
C PHE A 637 -13.18 -6.22 12.25
N ALA A 638 -13.76 -5.29 13.01
CA ALA A 638 -14.80 -5.61 14.00
C ALA A 638 -16.05 -6.23 13.35
N ALA A 639 -16.51 -5.67 12.22
CA ALA A 639 -17.67 -6.15 11.46
C ALA A 639 -17.45 -7.55 10.87
N CYS A 640 -16.23 -7.89 10.48
CA CYS A 640 -15.88 -9.23 10.01
C CYS A 640 -15.77 -10.23 11.15
N LEU A 641 -15.22 -9.81 12.30
CA LEU A 641 -14.96 -10.69 13.44
C LEU A 641 -16.23 -10.98 14.25
N ARG A 642 -17.11 -9.99 14.48
CA ARG A 642 -18.27 -10.09 15.37
C ARG A 642 -19.19 -11.30 15.05
N PRO A 643 -19.58 -11.57 13.79
CA PRO A 643 -20.41 -12.73 13.47
C PRO A 643 -19.70 -14.07 13.71
N GLN A 644 -18.37 -14.08 13.71
CA GLN A 644 -17.55 -15.28 13.84
C GLN A 644 -17.29 -15.69 15.28
N LEU A 645 -17.64 -14.84 16.25
CA LEU A 645 -17.55 -15.17 17.68
C LEU A 645 -18.51 -16.29 18.07
N THR A 646 -19.60 -16.49 17.31
CA THR A 646 -20.61 -17.52 17.59
C THR A 646 -20.91 -18.46 16.44
N SER A 647 -20.33 -18.22 15.26
CA SER A 647 -20.53 -19.05 14.06
C SER A 647 -19.55 -20.22 13.99
N THR A 648 -20.08 -21.40 13.71
CA THR A 648 -19.32 -22.63 13.39
C THR A 648 -19.46 -23.05 11.93
N ALA A 649 -20.04 -22.19 11.08
CA ALA A 649 -20.42 -22.53 9.71
C ALA A 649 -19.22 -22.73 8.75
N ALA A 650 -18.03 -22.27 9.12
CA ALA A 650 -16.83 -22.39 8.30
C ALA A 650 -15.59 -22.64 9.16
N ALA A 651 -14.65 -23.43 8.62
CA ALA A 651 -13.35 -23.69 9.25
C ALA A 651 -12.24 -22.73 8.77
N LEU A 652 -12.43 -22.09 7.61
CA LEU A 652 -11.45 -21.17 7.03
C LEU A 652 -12.16 -20.05 6.26
N LEU A 653 -11.84 -18.81 6.59
CA LEU A 653 -12.35 -17.61 5.92
C LEU A 653 -11.22 -16.62 5.63
N ALA A 654 -11.20 -16.08 4.43
CA ALA A 654 -10.35 -14.98 4.01
C ALA A 654 -11.14 -13.67 4.04
N VAL A 655 -10.54 -12.62 4.61
CA VAL A 655 -11.14 -11.28 4.61
C VAL A 655 -10.54 -10.49 3.46
N LEU A 656 -11.36 -10.07 2.50
CA LEU A 656 -10.91 -9.25 1.37
C LEU A 656 -11.78 -8.02 1.26
N ARG A 657 -11.16 -6.87 1.02
CA ARG A 657 -11.88 -5.65 0.69
C ARG A 657 -12.27 -5.65 -0.78
N GLY A 658 -13.55 -5.47 -1.09
CA GLY A 658 -14.10 -5.62 -2.44
C GLY A 658 -13.44 -4.75 -3.52
N GLY A 659 -12.88 -3.58 -3.16
CA GLY A 659 -12.12 -2.72 -4.06
C GLY A 659 -10.80 -3.35 -4.57
N GLY A 660 -10.16 -4.21 -3.77
CA GLY A 660 -8.92 -4.90 -4.13
C GLY A 660 -9.10 -5.99 -5.20
N LEU A 661 -10.32 -6.52 -5.35
CA LEU A 661 -10.64 -7.51 -6.39
C LEU A 661 -10.69 -6.90 -7.81
N ARG A 662 -10.95 -5.60 -7.91
CA ARG A 662 -11.01 -4.84 -9.18
C ARG A 662 -9.68 -4.16 -9.55
N GLY A 663 -8.78 -4.02 -8.58
CA GLY A 663 -7.52 -3.28 -8.68
C GLY A 663 -6.43 -3.96 -9.51
N ASP A 664 -6.29 -5.28 -9.38
CA ASP A 664 -5.11 -6.02 -9.87
C ASP A 664 -5.31 -6.78 -11.19
N THR A 665 -6.52 -6.76 -11.77
CA THR A 665 -6.77 -7.33 -13.10
C THR A 665 -5.98 -6.60 -14.21
N HIS A 666 -5.48 -5.39 -13.92
CA HIS A 666 -4.71 -4.57 -14.85
C HIS A 666 -3.22 -4.87 -14.92
N ARG A 667 -2.68 -5.79 -14.10
CA ARG A 667 -1.34 -6.38 -14.31
C ARG A 667 -1.36 -7.67 -15.15
N GLY A 668 -2.51 -8.02 -15.71
CA GLY A 668 -2.64 -9.12 -16.68
C GLY A 668 -2.62 -10.53 -16.09
N VAL A 669 -2.52 -10.69 -14.77
CA VAL A 669 -2.66 -11.98 -14.09
C VAL A 669 -3.50 -11.78 -12.84
N THR A 670 -4.82 -11.92 -12.97
CA THR A 670 -5.66 -12.22 -11.80
C THR A 670 -5.12 -13.54 -11.25
N PRO A 671 -4.71 -13.62 -9.96
CA PRO A 671 -4.33 -14.91 -9.38
C PRO A 671 -5.46 -15.88 -9.67
N ARG A 672 -5.19 -17.02 -10.31
CA ARG A 672 -6.26 -17.93 -10.79
C ARG A 672 -7.21 -18.39 -9.68
N LEU A 673 -6.73 -18.34 -8.44
CA LEU A 673 -7.51 -18.44 -7.24
C LEU A 673 -8.76 -17.54 -7.23
N MET A 674 -8.70 -16.32 -7.78
CA MET A 674 -9.79 -15.35 -7.81
C MET A 674 -10.65 -15.40 -9.08
N ALA A 675 -10.40 -16.33 -10.01
CA ALA A 675 -11.05 -16.35 -11.32
C ALA A 675 -12.60 -16.37 -11.23
N GLU A 676 -13.18 -17.17 -10.33
CA GLU A 676 -14.64 -17.27 -10.16
C GLU A 676 -15.29 -16.02 -9.52
N LEU A 677 -14.51 -15.09 -8.97
CA LEU A 677 -15.01 -13.85 -8.36
C LEU A 677 -15.23 -12.73 -9.38
N VAL A 678 -14.57 -12.79 -10.53
CA VAL A 678 -14.60 -11.74 -11.56
C VAL A 678 -15.82 -11.90 -12.49
N ASP A 679 -16.16 -13.13 -12.87
CA ASP A 679 -17.29 -13.44 -13.79
C ASP A 679 -18.67 -13.04 -13.23
N THR A 680 -18.84 -12.98 -11.92
CA THR A 680 -20.12 -12.62 -11.28
C THR A 680 -20.34 -11.11 -11.15
N ALA A 681 -19.28 -10.30 -11.23
CA ALA A 681 -19.38 -8.84 -11.11
C ALA A 681 -19.82 -8.14 -12.40
N GLU A 682 -19.61 -8.76 -13.57
CA GLU A 682 -20.03 -8.21 -14.87
C GLU A 682 -21.52 -8.47 -15.17
N LEU A 683 -22.13 -9.50 -14.57
CA LEU A 683 -23.53 -9.89 -14.83
C LEU A 683 -24.60 -9.04 -14.10
N VAL A 684 -24.22 -8.19 -13.13
CA VAL A 684 -25.19 -7.43 -12.29
C VAL A 684 -25.20 -5.91 -12.59
N GLY A 685 -24.33 -5.42 -13.48
CA GLY A 685 -24.12 -3.99 -13.70
C GLY A 685 -24.72 -3.38 -14.97
N GLY A 686 -25.85 -3.88 -15.45
CA GLY A 686 -26.52 -3.36 -16.65
C GLY A 686 -27.55 -2.27 -16.33
N ARG A 687 -27.15 -0.99 -16.38
CA ARG A 687 -27.88 0.20 -16.87
C ARG A 687 -27.30 1.47 -16.24
N ALA A 688 -26.78 2.36 -17.09
CA ALA A 688 -26.39 3.71 -16.73
C ALA A 688 -27.62 4.51 -16.28
N ALA A 689 -27.51 5.20 -15.14
CA ALA A 689 -28.45 6.22 -14.70
C ALA A 689 -27.65 7.41 -14.15
N GLU A 690 -27.95 8.60 -14.68
CA GLU A 690 -27.32 9.88 -14.38
C GLU A 690 -27.68 10.35 -12.95
N ASP A 691 -26.68 10.93 -12.26
CA ASP A 691 -26.76 11.40 -10.86
C ASP A 691 -27.78 12.57 -10.71
N LEU A 692 -28.94 12.32 -10.11
CA LEU A 692 -29.84 13.35 -9.56
C LEU A 692 -29.75 13.39 -8.03
N VAL A 693 -29.49 14.58 -7.47
CA VAL A 693 -29.31 14.81 -6.01
C VAL A 693 -30.66 14.78 -5.28
N SER A 694 -30.76 14.12 -4.11
CA SER A 694 -31.97 14.04 -3.28
C SER A 694 -31.72 14.48 -1.83
N GLY A 695 -32.51 15.45 -1.33
CA GLY A 695 -32.45 15.99 0.04
C GLY A 695 -33.55 17.04 0.33
N PRO A 696 -33.83 17.42 1.59
CA PRO A 696 -34.96 18.29 1.96
C PRO A 696 -34.94 19.67 1.29
N PHE A 697 -33.77 20.29 1.19
CA PHE A 697 -33.54 21.55 0.46
C PHE A 697 -33.75 21.38 -1.04
N ALA A 698 -33.19 20.32 -1.63
CA ALA A 698 -33.37 20.01 -3.06
C ALA A 698 -34.83 19.73 -3.43
N SER A 699 -35.61 19.17 -2.50
CA SER A 699 -37.07 18.97 -2.66
C SER A 699 -37.86 20.26 -2.46
N LYS A 700 -37.39 21.19 -1.62
CA LYS A 700 -38.01 22.52 -1.44
C LYS A 700 -37.78 23.40 -2.67
N VAL A 701 -36.54 23.48 -3.18
CA VAL A 701 -36.19 24.25 -4.38
C VAL A 701 -36.96 23.74 -5.61
N ARG A 702 -37.07 22.41 -5.81
CA ARG A 702 -37.83 21.83 -6.93
C ARG A 702 -39.35 22.06 -6.88
N ARG A 703 -39.91 22.38 -5.71
CA ARG A 703 -41.33 22.73 -5.54
C ARG A 703 -41.64 24.19 -5.83
N LEU A 704 -40.63 25.05 -5.94
CA LEU A 704 -40.79 26.45 -6.32
C LEU A 704 -40.84 26.57 -7.85
N ALA A 705 -41.64 27.52 -8.36
CA ALA A 705 -41.64 27.86 -9.79
C ALA A 705 -40.24 28.33 -10.22
N ALA A 706 -39.82 28.00 -11.46
CA ALA A 706 -38.46 28.26 -11.94
C ALA A 706 -37.93 29.70 -11.71
N PRO A 707 -38.74 30.78 -11.88
CA PRO A 707 -38.29 32.14 -11.58
C PRO A 707 -38.00 32.40 -10.09
N ALA A 708 -38.68 31.68 -9.19
CA ALA A 708 -38.56 31.83 -7.74
C ALA A 708 -37.42 30.97 -7.14
N GLN A 709 -36.86 30.02 -7.89
CA GLN A 709 -35.80 29.13 -7.40
C GLN A 709 -34.50 29.89 -7.12
N LEU A 710 -34.08 30.75 -8.04
CA LEU A 710 -32.87 31.56 -7.89
C LEU A 710 -32.99 32.56 -6.74
N ALA A 711 -34.10 33.29 -6.67
CA ALA A 711 -34.34 34.27 -5.61
C ALA A 711 -34.32 33.63 -4.21
N TYR A 712 -34.89 32.43 -4.06
CA TYR A 712 -34.89 31.70 -2.80
C TYR A 712 -33.47 31.27 -2.38
N VAL A 713 -32.72 30.64 -3.30
CA VAL A 713 -31.36 30.16 -3.02
C VAL A 713 -30.38 31.33 -2.78
N GLU A 714 -30.55 32.44 -3.52
CA GLU A 714 -29.78 33.68 -3.34
C GLU A 714 -30.00 34.29 -1.94
N GLN A 715 -31.25 34.38 -1.47
CA GLN A 715 -31.55 34.89 -0.13
C GLN A 715 -30.96 34.03 0.99
N GLU A 716 -31.05 32.70 0.86
CA GLU A 716 -30.46 31.76 1.84
C GLU A 716 -28.93 31.90 1.88
N LEU A 717 -28.27 31.98 0.72
CA LEU A 717 -26.83 32.23 0.61
C LEU A 717 -26.44 33.57 1.23
N LEU A 718 -27.16 34.64 0.92
CA LEU A 718 -26.90 35.98 1.47
C LEU A 718 -26.99 35.98 2.99
N SER A 719 -27.94 35.24 3.58
CA SER A 719 -28.07 35.09 5.03
C SER A 719 -26.87 34.40 5.68
N VAL A 720 -26.24 33.44 4.99
CA VAL A 720 -25.06 32.72 5.48
C VAL A 720 -23.82 33.61 5.35
N VAL A 721 -23.69 34.32 4.24
CA VAL A 721 -22.56 35.23 3.96
C VAL A 721 -22.56 36.39 4.95
N ARG A 722 -23.72 37.02 5.20
CA ARG A 722 -23.83 38.12 6.17
C ARG A 722 -23.47 37.70 7.59
N ARG A 723 -23.81 36.47 7.99
CA ARG A 723 -23.41 35.92 9.30
C ARG A 723 -21.90 35.66 9.40
N LEU A 724 -21.26 35.30 8.29
CA LEU A 724 -19.82 35.05 8.23
C LEU A 724 -19.00 36.34 8.14
N ALA A 725 -19.54 37.39 7.53
CA ALA A 725 -18.87 38.68 7.31
C ALA A 725 -18.79 39.60 8.54
N GLY A 726 -19.56 39.34 9.61
CA GLY A 726 -19.48 40.10 10.87
C GLY A 726 -20.24 41.43 10.88
N ALA A 727 -19.88 42.35 11.78
CA ALA A 727 -20.69 43.53 12.17
C ALA A 727 -20.94 44.60 11.08
N GLU A 728 -20.24 44.55 9.94
CA GLU A 728 -20.46 45.45 8.78
C GLU A 728 -21.33 44.83 7.67
N ALA A 729 -21.95 43.68 7.91
CA ALA A 729 -22.58 42.83 6.89
C ALA A 729 -23.88 43.36 6.26
N GLU A 730 -24.49 44.44 6.76
CA GLU A 730 -25.76 44.96 6.19
C GLU A 730 -25.59 45.48 4.75
N HIS A 731 -24.39 45.92 4.36
CA HIS A 731 -24.09 46.41 3.02
C HIS A 731 -23.75 45.33 2.00
N VAL A 732 -23.67 44.04 2.39
CA VAL A 732 -23.36 42.94 1.47
C VAL A 732 -24.57 42.65 0.58
N LEU A 733 -24.44 42.94 -0.72
CA LEU A 733 -25.43 42.66 -1.76
C LEU A 733 -25.16 41.30 -2.42
N ALA A 734 -26.14 40.76 -3.13
CA ALA A 734 -26.00 39.47 -3.81
C ALA A 734 -24.95 39.47 -4.93
N THR A 735 -24.55 40.64 -5.39
CA THR A 735 -23.52 40.87 -6.41
C THR A 735 -22.17 41.27 -5.80
N THR A 736 -22.08 41.48 -4.49
CA THR A 736 -20.79 41.82 -3.83
C THR A 736 -19.85 40.62 -3.93
N PRO A 737 -18.62 40.79 -4.45
CA PRO A 737 -17.62 39.74 -4.45
C PRO A 737 -17.34 39.20 -3.04
N PHE A 738 -17.21 37.88 -2.89
CA PHE A 738 -16.99 37.25 -1.58
C PHE A 738 -15.77 37.81 -0.85
N MET A 739 -14.70 38.14 -1.57
CA MET A 739 -13.49 38.73 -1.02
C MET A 739 -13.72 40.16 -0.49
N GLU A 740 -14.54 40.96 -1.18
CA GLU A 740 -14.92 42.31 -0.74
C GLU A 740 -15.91 42.26 0.44
N ALA A 741 -16.72 41.21 0.51
CA ALA A 741 -17.60 40.93 1.63
C ALA A 741 -16.87 40.38 2.88
N GLY A 742 -15.54 40.32 2.87
CA GLY A 742 -14.74 39.84 4.01
C GLY A 742 -14.69 38.32 4.17
N ILE A 743 -15.10 37.55 3.15
CA ILE A 743 -15.00 36.08 3.17
C ILE A 743 -13.57 35.68 2.77
N ASP A 744 -12.71 35.52 3.78
CA ASP A 744 -11.35 35.00 3.62
C ASP A 744 -11.32 33.47 3.40
N SER A 745 -10.13 32.88 3.25
CA SER A 745 -9.96 31.44 2.97
C SER A 745 -10.51 30.52 4.08
N LEU A 746 -10.59 31.01 5.33
CA LEU A 746 -11.16 30.26 6.44
C LEU A 746 -12.69 30.36 6.41
N ALA A 747 -13.23 31.57 6.23
CA ALA A 747 -14.65 31.83 6.06
C ALA A 747 -15.23 31.17 4.79
N ALA A 748 -14.44 30.99 3.73
CA ALA A 748 -14.81 30.26 2.52
C ALA A 748 -15.02 28.76 2.78
N THR A 749 -14.19 28.20 3.66
CA THR A 749 -14.31 26.79 4.09
C THR A 749 -15.57 26.61 4.94
N GLU A 750 -15.86 27.58 5.81
CA GLU A 750 -17.05 27.58 6.66
C GLU A 750 -18.34 27.88 5.86
N LEU A 751 -18.27 28.73 4.84
CA LEU A 751 -19.35 28.97 3.87
C LEU A 751 -19.67 27.69 3.09
N ALA A 752 -18.65 27.00 2.56
CA ALA A 752 -18.84 25.73 1.85
C ALA A 752 -19.42 24.62 2.74
N ALA A 753 -19.01 24.57 4.01
CA ALA A 753 -19.57 23.65 4.99
C ALA A 753 -21.06 23.95 5.28
N ARG A 754 -21.40 25.21 5.57
CA ARG A 754 -22.78 25.64 5.91
C ARG A 754 -23.74 25.54 4.73
N VAL A 755 -23.31 25.94 3.54
CA VAL A 755 -24.11 25.78 2.32
C VAL A 755 -24.22 24.29 1.96
N GLY A 756 -23.20 23.48 2.25
CA GLY A 756 -23.24 22.04 2.08
C GLY A 756 -24.22 21.33 3.03
N GLU A 757 -24.30 21.77 4.29
CA GLU A 757 -25.30 21.31 5.27
C GLU A 757 -26.72 21.68 4.84
N LEU A 758 -26.93 22.91 4.36
CA LEU A 758 -28.23 23.37 3.89
C LEU A 758 -28.67 22.64 2.61
N SER A 759 -27.78 22.48 1.64
CA SER A 759 -28.12 21.95 0.32
C SER A 759 -28.00 20.43 0.17
N GLY A 760 -27.28 19.77 1.07
CA GLY A 760 -26.87 18.37 0.94
C GLY A 760 -25.77 18.14 -0.11
N LEU A 761 -25.23 19.22 -0.70
CA LEU A 761 -24.16 19.16 -1.69
C LEU A 761 -22.80 19.22 -1.01
N ARG A 762 -21.84 18.42 -1.47
CA ARG A 762 -20.43 18.65 -1.10
C ARG A 762 -19.89 19.79 -1.94
N LEU A 763 -19.71 20.95 -1.32
CA LEU A 763 -19.11 22.12 -1.93
C LEU A 763 -17.64 22.20 -1.55
N GLN A 764 -16.78 22.47 -2.54
CA GLN A 764 -15.38 22.75 -2.28
C GLN A 764 -15.24 24.23 -1.88
N PRO A 765 -14.38 24.57 -0.90
CA PRO A 765 -14.15 25.96 -0.50
C PRO A 765 -13.71 26.85 -1.66
N THR A 766 -13.09 26.28 -2.70
CA THR A 766 -12.64 27.00 -3.90
C THR A 766 -13.76 27.44 -4.83
N LEU A 767 -15.00 26.98 -4.64
CA LEU A 767 -16.14 27.36 -5.49
C LEU A 767 -16.45 28.87 -5.45
N ILE A 768 -16.01 29.57 -4.40
CA ILE A 768 -16.12 31.02 -4.33
C ILE A 768 -15.22 31.75 -5.34
N PHE A 769 -14.24 31.08 -5.95
CA PHE A 769 -13.41 31.68 -7.01
C PHE A 769 -14.04 31.49 -8.38
N ASP A 770 -14.67 30.34 -8.62
CA ASP A 770 -15.39 30.05 -9.86
C ASP A 770 -16.74 30.79 -9.91
N HIS A 771 -17.32 31.06 -8.75
CA HIS A 771 -18.56 31.82 -8.58
C HIS A 771 -18.31 32.92 -7.55
N PRO A 772 -17.77 34.08 -7.97
CA PRO A 772 -17.23 35.09 -7.05
C PRO A 772 -18.26 35.86 -6.23
N THR A 773 -19.55 35.68 -6.49
CA THR A 773 -20.64 36.42 -5.81
C THR A 773 -21.71 35.46 -5.28
N PRO A 774 -22.47 35.85 -4.24
CA PRO A 774 -23.62 35.07 -3.75
C PRO A 774 -24.60 34.68 -4.86
N ARG A 775 -24.89 35.58 -5.82
CA ARG A 775 -25.76 35.33 -6.97
C ARG A 775 -25.19 34.28 -7.92
N ALA A 776 -23.92 34.38 -8.27
CA ALA A 776 -23.27 33.41 -9.16
C ALA A 776 -23.26 32.00 -8.53
N LEU A 777 -23.01 31.92 -7.23
CA LEU A 777 -23.04 30.65 -6.50
C LEU A 777 -24.48 30.11 -6.39
N ALA A 778 -25.48 30.97 -6.17
CA ALA A 778 -26.88 30.56 -6.13
C ALA A 778 -27.36 29.96 -7.46
N ALA A 779 -27.01 30.57 -8.60
CA ALA A 779 -27.33 30.06 -9.93
C ALA A 779 -26.74 28.67 -10.19
N HIS A 780 -25.49 28.46 -9.77
CA HIS A 780 -24.84 27.15 -9.84
C HIS A 780 -25.55 26.08 -9.01
N LEU A 781 -25.95 26.43 -7.78
CA LEU A 781 -26.67 25.49 -6.89
C LEU A 781 -28.05 25.13 -7.44
N VAL A 782 -28.80 26.10 -7.97
CA VAL A 782 -30.11 25.83 -8.62
C VAL A 782 -29.94 24.88 -9.80
N THR A 783 -28.90 25.09 -10.62
CA THR A 783 -28.62 24.21 -11.77
C THR A 783 -28.33 22.77 -11.34
N ARG A 784 -27.54 22.58 -10.28
CA ARG A 784 -27.22 21.24 -9.73
C ARG A 784 -28.41 20.54 -9.05
N VAL A 785 -29.36 21.31 -8.52
CA VAL A 785 -30.50 20.79 -7.75
C VAL A 785 -31.71 20.51 -8.63
N SER A 786 -31.99 21.39 -9.59
CA SER A 786 -33.17 21.31 -10.46
C SER A 786 -32.89 20.68 -11.82
N GLY A 787 -31.63 20.52 -12.22
CA GLY A 787 -31.23 19.95 -13.52
C GLY A 787 -31.62 20.82 -14.73
N SER A 788 -32.12 22.03 -14.51
CA SER A 788 -32.59 22.93 -15.56
C SER A 788 -31.49 23.93 -15.93
N ALA A 789 -30.99 23.85 -17.16
CA ALA A 789 -30.06 24.80 -17.75
C ALA A 789 -30.67 26.21 -17.97
N ALA A 790 -32.00 26.36 -17.84
CA ALA A 790 -32.69 27.63 -18.06
C ALA A 790 -32.37 28.71 -17.00
N ALA A 791 -31.87 28.32 -15.81
CA ALA A 791 -31.52 29.26 -14.75
C ALA A 791 -30.15 29.93 -14.95
N ALA A 792 -29.20 29.27 -15.64
CA ALA A 792 -27.88 29.83 -15.93
C ALA A 792 -27.94 31.01 -16.92
N ALA A 793 -28.86 30.95 -17.89
CA ALA A 793 -29.04 31.99 -18.92
C ALA A 793 -29.53 33.34 -18.36
N ALA A 794 -30.16 33.36 -17.17
CA ALA A 794 -30.59 34.60 -16.53
C ALA A 794 -29.45 35.32 -15.76
N ALA A 795 -28.35 34.62 -15.46
CA ALA A 795 -27.22 35.17 -14.71
C ALA A 795 -26.13 35.79 -15.60
N GLU A 796 -26.03 35.41 -16.88
CA GLU A 796 -25.07 35.96 -17.85
C GLU A 796 -25.50 37.30 -18.47
N ALA A 797 -26.69 37.81 -18.12
CA ALA A 797 -27.14 39.13 -18.57
C ALA A 797 -26.62 40.24 -17.63
N GLU A 798 -25.32 40.53 -17.65
CA GLU A 798 -24.79 41.83 -17.21
C GLU A 798 -24.23 42.61 -18.42
N PRO A 799 -24.51 43.93 -18.53
CA PRO A 799 -24.10 44.73 -19.68
C PRO A 799 -22.58 44.99 -19.64
N PRO A 800 -21.95 45.22 -20.81
CA PRO A 800 -20.50 45.37 -20.89
C PRO A 800 -20.02 46.59 -20.10
N GLN A 801 -19.16 46.37 -19.09
CA GLN A 801 -18.41 47.44 -18.45
C GLN A 801 -17.47 48.06 -19.48
N ARG A 802 -17.70 49.34 -19.76
CA ARG A 802 -16.92 50.17 -20.67
C ARG A 802 -15.45 50.18 -20.26
N ARG A 803 -14.57 49.85 -21.20
CA ARG A 803 -13.20 50.37 -21.20
C ARG A 803 -13.28 51.89 -21.09
N ALA A 804 -12.77 52.43 -19.99
CA ALA A 804 -12.26 53.79 -19.99
C ALA A 804 -10.81 53.69 -20.47
N ASP A 805 -10.59 54.06 -21.73
CA ASP A 805 -9.29 54.55 -22.17
C ASP A 805 -8.90 55.78 -21.33
N VAL A 806 -7.59 56.02 -21.18
CA VAL A 806 -6.88 57.32 -21.23
C VAL A 806 -5.61 57.29 -20.35
N PHE A 807 -4.47 57.34 -21.08
CA PHE A 807 -3.06 57.63 -20.76
C PHE A 807 -2.25 56.78 -19.76
#